data_AF-A0A523I6Q2-F1
#
_entry.id   AF-A0A523I6Q2-F1
#
_cell.length_a   1.000
_cell.length_b   1.000
_cell.length_c   1.000
_cell.angle_alpha   90.00
_cell.angle_beta   90.00
_cell.angle_gamma   90.00
#
_symmetry.space_group_name_H-M   'P 1'
#
loop_
_entity.id
_entity.type
_entity.pdbx_description
1 polymer ?
#
loop_
_entity_poly.entity_id
_entity_poly.type
_entity_poly.pdbx_seq_one_letter_code
_entity_poly.pdbx_strand_id
1 'polypeptide(L)'
;MKNVFIIFVFLSIVFSCSKKEADKQKSIDMITIRTLGLAYLEENNLNEAEIKFKKLIEIAPDEANGYANLALVYIRKADYDKAEEQIKNALQRSPDEPDIRLNLAEIYELTGRESEAIATLESTLKTTPDHNRSLYKLAQVHLKSTEPEAAQKAQGFLAQVAKSLPANLPARLQLIEITLRNGDSDQALMNMEEIRRQLPELPSESADFFQKAIALMQAEKAQDALVPTMIFHNFMRVTPLYQAGIQALKGPAGPLMGMPLLSFSLDISIQMQEQEAILDAIRFTDATEGAGLNVVNERLKNASSSEAGALAIADFDGDGDQDIYLSVWLPKEHRNLSYLFKNDFGQFVDRSAETGIRHEGKDRNAIFADYDNDGFLDLFIINSERNLLYANIASGKFSNIAQSAGVANALSGVSAQFADFDHDGDLDLYLATNGVNQLFRYNGDNTYTELAEKMGIDGTISHSRDIAFGDFDEDGDLDFFVVNEDASNILYSNLRQGRFEDITQQAGIANHPGSGAVAVGDYNNDGFLDIFVTALENGIYQMYLNKGDGTFEEDRRSRAMLKSLQSVRGLDTRFFDFDNDGFLDIVVVGEPINKSTHGVLLFHNDGTGKFEDTSSLLPAELISGQKVVIADYNEDGDLDLFIQEQDGSIRLLRNDGGNVNKYLKVQLVGLRTGSGKNNHFGIGSKLEVRAGDLYQIRVVDEPVTHLGLGQRLKADVVRILWPNGTPQNLFYPGSDQDLIEEQTLKGSCAFIYTWTGEKYEFVTDIIWRSALGMPLGIMGGETAYASPNSSQDYFKIPGEMLKPKDGAYSVQ
;
A
#
# COMPACT_ATOMS: atom_id res chain seq x y z
N MET A 1 38.94 21.36 46.42
CA MET A 1 37.79 21.81 45.59
C MET A 1 37.78 21.22 44.17
N LYS A 2 38.91 21.10 43.45
CA LYS A 2 38.93 20.45 42.11
C LYS A 2 38.51 18.96 42.10
N ASN A 3 38.89 18.16 43.11
CA ASN A 3 38.52 16.73 43.14
C ASN A 3 37.05 16.47 43.52
N VAL A 4 36.40 17.39 44.24
CA VAL A 4 34.96 17.26 44.58
C VAL A 4 34.10 17.62 43.36
N PHE A 5 34.54 18.58 42.54
CA PHE A 5 33.86 18.94 41.30
C PHE A 5 33.95 17.83 40.23
N ILE A 6 35.11 17.16 40.12
CA ILE A 6 35.28 16.02 39.19
C ILE A 6 34.42 14.82 39.61
N ILE A 7 34.33 14.51 40.92
CA ILE A 7 33.46 13.43 41.42
C ILE A 7 31.98 13.79 41.24
N PHE A 8 31.58 15.05 41.44
CA PHE A 8 30.20 15.48 41.22
C PHE A 8 29.82 15.40 39.73
N VAL A 9 30.71 15.83 38.82
CA VAL A 9 30.51 15.73 37.36
C VAL A 9 30.44 14.27 36.91
N PHE A 10 31.31 13.39 37.44
CA PHE A 10 31.27 11.95 37.14
C PHE A 10 30.01 11.27 37.70
N LEU A 11 29.57 11.62 38.91
CA LEU A 11 28.31 11.09 39.48
C LEU A 11 27.10 11.56 38.67
N SER A 12 27.05 12.84 38.25
CA SER A 12 25.95 13.35 37.43
C SER A 12 25.90 12.73 36.03
N ILE A 13 27.06 12.38 35.43
CA ILE A 13 27.11 11.69 34.14
C ILE A 13 26.62 10.24 34.30
N VAL A 14 27.05 9.53 35.35
CA VAL A 14 26.62 8.14 35.61
C VAL A 14 25.12 8.06 35.94
N PHE A 15 24.60 8.98 36.76
CA PHE A 15 23.16 9.05 37.07
C PHE A 15 22.31 9.44 35.85
N SER A 16 22.84 10.28 34.95
CA SER A 16 22.14 10.66 33.72
C SER A 16 22.08 9.51 32.71
N CYS A 17 23.15 8.72 32.57
CA CYS A 17 23.15 7.54 31.70
C CYS A 17 22.21 6.44 32.22
N SER A 18 22.22 6.14 33.52
CA SER A 18 21.33 5.12 34.09
C SER A 18 19.85 5.49 33.98
N LYS A 19 19.53 6.78 34.05
CA LYS A 19 18.15 7.26 33.88
C LYS A 19 17.70 7.12 32.42
N LYS A 20 18.55 7.51 31.46
CA LYS A 20 18.26 7.38 30.03
C LYS A 20 18.01 5.93 29.62
N GLU A 21 18.83 5.00 30.12
CA GLU A 21 18.67 3.57 29.84
C GLU A 21 17.38 2.98 30.44
N ALA A 22 17.00 3.43 31.65
CA ALA A 22 15.72 3.05 32.26
C ALA A 22 14.52 3.63 31.52
N ASP A 23 14.60 4.88 31.05
CA ASP A 23 13.55 5.52 30.25
C ASP A 23 13.39 4.82 28.89
N LYS A 24 14.49 4.46 28.22
CA LYS A 24 14.50 3.66 26.97
C LYS A 24 13.84 2.29 27.17
N GLN A 25 14.24 1.55 28.21
CA GLN A 25 13.65 0.24 28.51
C GLN A 25 12.14 0.35 28.80
N LYS A 26 11.70 1.42 29.47
CA LYS A 26 10.28 1.66 29.72
C LYS A 26 9.51 1.86 28.42
N SER A 27 10.05 2.62 27.47
CA SER A 27 9.44 2.81 26.14
C SER A 27 9.34 1.50 25.38
N ILE A 28 10.41 0.70 25.37
CA ILE A 28 10.41 -0.65 24.77
C ILE A 28 9.33 -1.52 25.39
N ASP A 29 9.28 -1.60 26.72
CA ASP A 29 8.28 -2.39 27.44
C ASP A 29 6.84 -1.93 27.11
N MET A 30 6.61 -0.63 27.01
CA MET A 30 5.31 -0.06 26.64
C MET A 30 4.88 -0.47 25.23
N ILE A 31 5.76 -0.30 24.24
CA ILE A 31 5.51 -0.71 22.85
C ILE A 31 5.19 -2.20 22.80
N THR A 32 6.10 -3.04 23.32
CA THR A 32 5.95 -4.49 23.26
C THR A 32 4.67 -4.98 23.95
N ILE A 33 4.31 -4.41 25.11
CA ILE A 33 3.09 -4.81 25.83
C ILE A 33 1.83 -4.36 25.07
N ARG A 34 1.83 -3.15 24.48
CA ARG A 34 0.73 -2.67 23.65
C ARG A 34 0.53 -3.59 22.45
N THR A 35 1.58 -3.81 21.67
CA THR A 35 1.52 -4.61 20.44
C THR A 35 1.07 -6.03 20.71
N LEU A 36 1.64 -6.70 21.72
CA LEU A 36 1.16 -8.03 22.12
C LEU A 36 -0.31 -8.02 22.58
N GLY A 37 -0.76 -6.95 23.24
CA GLY A 37 -2.16 -6.81 23.65
C GLY A 37 -3.11 -6.71 22.46
N LEU A 38 -2.73 -5.95 21.43
CA LEU A 38 -3.49 -5.79 20.17
C LEU A 38 -3.52 -7.10 19.38
N ALA A 39 -2.37 -7.73 19.18
CA ALA A 39 -2.25 -9.05 18.57
C ALA A 39 -3.18 -10.10 19.22
N TYR A 40 -3.17 -10.21 20.55
CA TYR A 40 -4.08 -11.14 21.24
C TYR A 40 -5.55 -10.72 21.15
N LEU A 41 -5.85 -9.43 21.01
CA LEU A 41 -7.21 -8.96 20.81
C LEU A 41 -7.73 -9.35 19.42
N GLU A 42 -6.88 -9.24 18.39
CA GLU A 42 -7.14 -9.67 17.01
C GLU A 42 -7.34 -11.18 16.91
N GLU A 43 -6.43 -11.96 17.51
CA GLU A 43 -6.54 -13.43 17.61
C GLU A 43 -7.71 -13.90 18.50
N ASN A 44 -8.52 -12.96 19.02
CA ASN A 44 -9.63 -13.20 19.95
C ASN A 44 -9.20 -13.98 21.23
N ASN A 45 -7.91 -13.89 21.59
CA ASN A 45 -7.35 -14.41 22.84
C ASN A 45 -7.55 -13.39 23.98
N LEU A 46 -8.83 -13.17 24.32
CA LEU A 46 -9.27 -12.11 25.22
C LEU A 46 -8.69 -12.18 26.64
N ASN A 47 -8.17 -13.33 27.06
CA ASN A 47 -7.55 -13.48 28.38
C ASN A 47 -6.12 -12.95 28.40
N GLU A 48 -5.32 -13.28 27.40
CA GLU A 48 -3.97 -12.75 27.28
C GLU A 48 -4.02 -11.24 26.97
N ALA A 49 -4.94 -10.80 26.10
CA ALA A 49 -5.17 -9.38 25.85
C ALA A 49 -5.50 -8.61 27.15
N GLU A 50 -6.40 -9.13 27.99
CA GLU A 50 -6.73 -8.52 29.30
C GLU A 50 -5.49 -8.37 30.20
N ILE A 51 -4.62 -9.39 30.24
CA ILE A 51 -3.39 -9.36 31.03
C ILE A 51 -2.45 -8.28 30.51
N LYS A 52 -2.25 -8.20 29.18
CA LYS A 52 -1.38 -7.20 28.57
C LYS A 52 -1.87 -5.77 28.80
N PHE A 53 -3.15 -5.48 28.56
CA PHE A 53 -3.66 -4.12 28.76
C PHE A 53 -3.69 -3.70 30.23
N LYS A 54 -3.94 -4.63 31.18
CA LYS A 54 -3.75 -4.34 32.61
C LYS A 54 -2.31 -3.99 32.95
N LYS A 55 -1.35 -4.73 32.39
CA LYS A 55 0.08 -4.43 32.56
C LYS A 55 0.46 -3.08 31.93
N LEU A 56 -0.12 -2.73 30.78
CA LEU A 56 0.08 -1.42 30.16
C LEU A 56 -0.40 -0.28 31.07
N ILE A 57 -1.57 -0.45 31.69
CA ILE A 57 -2.10 0.50 32.68
C ILE A 57 -1.19 0.61 33.91
N GLU A 58 -0.58 -0.49 34.36
CA GLU A 58 0.34 -0.46 35.51
C GLU A 58 1.62 0.34 35.22
N ILE A 59 2.18 0.23 34.01
CA ILE A 59 3.43 0.92 33.63
C ILE A 59 3.20 2.34 33.10
N ALA A 60 2.03 2.61 32.52
CA ALA A 60 1.63 3.86 31.91
C ALA A 60 0.18 4.23 32.30
N PRO A 61 -0.07 4.59 33.57
CA PRO A 61 -1.42 4.86 34.07
C PRO A 61 -2.08 6.11 33.46
N ASP A 62 -1.30 6.96 32.80
CA ASP A 62 -1.77 8.17 32.11
C ASP A 62 -2.09 7.90 30.62
N GLU A 63 -1.75 6.72 30.09
CA GLU A 63 -2.03 6.35 28.69
C GLU A 63 -3.48 5.89 28.52
N ALA A 64 -4.24 6.55 27.65
CA ALA A 64 -5.64 6.24 27.40
C ALA A 64 -5.82 4.89 26.65
N ASN A 65 -4.87 4.53 25.78
CA ASN A 65 -4.88 3.33 24.95
C ASN A 65 -5.11 2.06 25.78
N GLY A 66 -4.38 1.89 26.89
CA GLY A 66 -4.50 0.71 27.74
C GLY A 66 -5.91 0.55 28.34
N TYR A 67 -6.56 1.65 28.72
CA TYR A 67 -7.94 1.62 29.23
C TYR A 67 -8.96 1.41 28.11
N ALA A 68 -8.79 2.07 26.96
CA ALA A 68 -9.69 1.96 25.82
C ALA A 68 -9.73 0.53 25.27
N ASN A 69 -8.55 -0.08 25.07
CA ASN A 69 -8.45 -1.44 24.56
C ASN A 69 -8.86 -2.50 25.59
N LEU A 70 -8.64 -2.26 26.88
CA LEU A 70 -9.22 -3.10 27.93
C LEU A 70 -10.76 -3.02 27.95
N ALA A 71 -11.34 -1.85 27.67
CA ALA A 71 -12.79 -1.71 27.52
C ALA A 71 -13.32 -2.58 26.38
N LEU A 72 -12.63 -2.62 25.23
CA LEU A 72 -12.97 -3.49 24.10
C LEU A 72 -12.91 -4.97 24.45
N VAL A 73 -11.87 -5.40 25.19
CA VAL A 73 -11.80 -6.77 25.72
C VAL A 73 -13.06 -7.09 26.54
N TYR A 74 -13.51 -6.16 27.39
CA TYR A 74 -14.74 -6.35 28.18
C TYR A 74 -16.02 -6.28 27.35
N ILE A 75 -16.09 -5.45 26.30
CA ILE A 75 -17.19 -5.46 25.32
C ILE A 75 -17.31 -6.84 24.67
N ARG A 76 -16.20 -7.40 24.18
CA ARG A 76 -16.16 -8.73 23.54
C ARG A 76 -16.44 -9.87 24.52
N LYS A 77 -16.16 -9.68 25.81
CA LYS A 77 -16.56 -10.57 26.92
C LYS A 77 -18.01 -10.36 27.39
N ALA A 78 -18.74 -9.40 26.82
CA ALA A 78 -20.08 -8.97 27.22
C ALA A 78 -20.18 -8.49 28.69
N ASP A 79 -19.09 -7.96 29.26
CA ASP A 79 -19.04 -7.34 30.59
C ASP A 79 -19.11 -5.81 30.45
N TYR A 80 -20.30 -5.31 30.11
CA TYR A 80 -20.51 -3.90 29.76
C TYR A 80 -20.29 -2.93 30.91
N ASP A 81 -20.49 -3.37 32.16
CA ASP A 81 -20.25 -2.55 33.35
C ASP A 81 -18.75 -2.22 33.49
N LYS A 82 -17.89 -3.24 33.36
CA LYS A 82 -16.44 -3.01 33.34
C LYS A 82 -15.99 -2.26 32.10
N ALA A 83 -16.57 -2.55 30.95
CA ALA A 83 -16.26 -1.81 29.72
C ALA A 83 -16.53 -0.31 29.88
N GLU A 84 -17.70 0.06 30.43
CA GLU A 84 -18.05 1.45 30.67
C GLU A 84 -17.14 2.12 31.70
N GLU A 85 -16.71 1.38 32.73
CA GLU A 85 -15.74 1.88 33.70
C GLU A 85 -14.39 2.21 33.02
N GLN A 86 -13.86 1.27 32.24
CA GLN A 86 -12.56 1.45 31.58
C GLN A 86 -12.61 2.53 30.50
N ILE A 87 -13.69 2.61 29.70
CA ILE A 87 -13.79 3.65 28.67
C ILE A 87 -13.91 5.05 29.30
N LYS A 88 -14.58 5.19 30.46
CA LYS A 88 -14.62 6.46 31.21
C LYS A 88 -13.25 6.82 31.77
N ASN A 89 -12.46 5.85 32.22
CA ASN A 89 -11.06 6.07 32.60
C ASN A 89 -10.23 6.55 31.41
N ALA A 90 -10.42 5.95 30.23
CA ALA A 90 -9.75 6.37 29.00
C ALA A 90 -10.09 7.83 28.63
N LEU A 91 -11.38 8.21 28.67
CA LEU A 91 -11.83 9.59 28.40
C LEU A 91 -11.34 10.63 29.41
N GLN A 92 -11.04 10.24 30.65
CA GLN A 92 -10.42 11.17 31.61
C GLN A 92 -9.00 11.56 31.20
N ARG A 93 -8.31 10.70 30.46
CA ARG A 93 -6.91 10.87 30.04
C ARG A 93 -6.84 11.49 28.65
N SER A 94 -7.66 11.02 27.72
CA SER A 94 -7.79 11.60 26.38
C SER A 94 -9.24 12.02 26.12
N PRO A 95 -9.67 13.21 26.59
CA PRO A 95 -11.05 13.65 26.46
C PRO A 95 -11.44 13.99 25.02
N ASP A 96 -10.49 14.36 24.17
CA ASP A 96 -10.75 14.82 22.81
C ASP A 96 -10.63 13.71 21.76
N GLU A 97 -10.30 12.47 22.17
CA GLU A 97 -10.17 11.32 21.27
C GLU A 97 -11.54 10.82 20.78
N PRO A 98 -11.86 10.96 19.47
CA PRO A 98 -13.18 10.64 18.94
C PRO A 98 -13.51 9.14 19.00
N ASP A 99 -12.53 8.25 18.79
CA ASP A 99 -12.76 6.80 18.78
C ASP A 99 -13.08 6.24 20.17
N ILE A 100 -12.50 6.80 21.24
CA ILE A 100 -12.85 6.44 22.62
C ILE A 100 -14.32 6.81 22.91
N ARG A 101 -14.77 7.99 22.43
CA ARG A 101 -16.17 8.42 22.58
C ARG A 101 -17.13 7.57 21.74
N LEU A 102 -16.70 7.14 20.55
CA LEU A 102 -17.46 6.23 19.70
C LEU A 102 -17.67 4.88 20.39
N ASN A 103 -16.62 4.31 20.99
CA ASN A 103 -16.70 3.07 21.77
C ASN A 103 -17.64 3.23 23.00
N LEU A 104 -17.68 4.40 23.65
CA LEU A 104 -18.66 4.68 24.70
C LEU A 104 -20.11 4.72 24.16
N ALA A 105 -20.32 5.35 23.00
CA ALA A 105 -21.64 5.37 22.36
C ALA A 105 -22.09 3.94 21.98
N GLU A 106 -21.17 3.07 21.55
CA GLU A 106 -21.44 1.64 21.32
C GLU A 106 -21.88 0.91 22.59
N ILE A 107 -21.19 1.13 23.72
CA ILE A 107 -21.61 0.55 25.02
C ILE A 107 -23.03 1.02 25.39
N TYR A 108 -23.35 2.30 25.18
CA TYR A 108 -24.68 2.83 25.41
C TYR A 108 -25.73 2.17 24.51
N GLU A 109 -25.45 1.95 23.22
CA GLU A 109 -26.36 1.22 22.34
C GLU A 109 -26.57 -0.24 22.78
N LEU A 110 -25.48 -0.96 23.09
CA LEU A 110 -25.52 -2.36 23.55
C LEU A 110 -26.29 -2.53 24.86
N THR A 111 -26.38 -1.48 25.66
CA THR A 111 -27.13 -1.45 26.93
C THR A 111 -28.50 -0.78 26.81
N GLY A 112 -28.96 -0.43 25.60
CA GLY A 112 -30.29 0.13 25.33
C GLY A 112 -30.46 1.61 25.70
N ARG A 113 -29.36 2.35 25.89
CA ARG A 113 -29.30 3.79 26.24
C ARG A 113 -29.12 4.67 25.00
N GLU A 114 -30.04 4.57 24.05
CA GLU A 114 -29.94 5.24 22.74
C GLU A 114 -29.80 6.78 22.84
N SER A 115 -30.51 7.43 23.76
CA SER A 115 -30.40 8.88 23.95
C SER A 115 -29.01 9.33 24.44
N GLU A 116 -28.35 8.51 25.26
CA GLU A 116 -26.98 8.78 25.73
C GLU A 116 -25.96 8.54 24.61
N ALA A 117 -26.18 7.52 23.77
CA ALA A 117 -25.37 7.27 22.59
C ALA A 117 -25.41 8.46 21.62
N ILE A 118 -26.60 8.96 21.28
CA ILE A 118 -26.78 10.13 20.40
C ILE A 118 -26.08 11.36 20.98
N ALA A 119 -26.32 11.67 22.26
CA ALA A 119 -25.70 12.82 22.92
C ALA A 119 -24.17 12.73 22.93
N THR A 120 -23.62 11.51 23.07
CA THR A 120 -22.19 11.25 23.02
C THR A 120 -21.63 11.51 21.62
N LEU A 121 -22.26 10.98 20.58
CA LEU A 121 -21.86 11.19 19.18
C LEU A 121 -21.96 12.67 18.77
N GLU A 122 -23.04 13.37 19.15
CA GLU A 122 -23.19 14.81 18.91
C GLU A 122 -22.11 15.62 19.64
N SER A 123 -21.68 15.16 20.82
CA SER A 123 -20.57 15.79 21.52
C SER A 123 -19.24 15.55 20.82
N THR A 124 -19.01 14.37 20.24
CA THR A 124 -17.80 14.06 19.45
C THR A 124 -17.70 15.00 18.25
N LEU A 125 -18.79 15.21 17.51
CA LEU A 125 -18.79 16.09 16.33
C LEU A 125 -18.64 17.58 16.65
N LYS A 126 -18.76 17.99 17.93
CA LYS A 126 -18.43 19.38 18.34
C LYS A 126 -16.92 19.62 18.42
N THR A 127 -16.16 18.58 18.76
CA THR A 127 -14.69 18.65 18.87
C THR A 127 -14.02 18.21 17.56
N THR A 128 -14.58 17.18 16.91
CA THR A 128 -14.03 16.55 15.70
C THR A 128 -15.13 16.43 14.63
N PRO A 129 -15.43 17.52 13.90
CA PRO A 129 -16.58 17.59 12.99
C PRO A 129 -16.52 16.63 11.80
N ASP A 130 -15.32 16.21 11.42
CA ASP A 130 -14.97 15.35 10.29
C ASP A 130 -14.85 13.86 10.66
N HIS A 131 -15.22 13.48 11.89
CA HIS A 131 -15.16 12.08 12.31
C HIS A 131 -16.23 11.21 11.62
N ASN A 132 -15.85 10.59 10.50
CA ASN A 132 -16.74 9.88 9.56
C ASN A 132 -17.60 8.81 10.20
N ARG A 133 -17.05 8.01 11.11
CA ARG A 133 -17.80 6.93 11.80
C ARG A 133 -18.91 7.50 12.68
N SER A 134 -18.65 8.59 13.41
CA SER A 134 -19.69 9.28 14.21
C SER A 134 -20.75 9.96 13.34
N LEU A 135 -20.34 10.62 12.26
CA LEU A 135 -21.26 11.22 11.27
C LEU A 135 -22.20 10.14 10.70
N TYR A 136 -21.65 9.04 10.23
CA TYR A 136 -22.42 7.96 9.63
C TYR A 136 -23.37 7.32 10.64
N LYS A 137 -22.91 7.08 11.88
CA LYS A 137 -23.74 6.49 12.94
C LYS A 137 -24.93 7.37 13.30
N LEU A 138 -24.74 8.69 13.43
CA LEU A 138 -25.84 9.64 13.60
C LEU A 138 -26.79 9.66 12.40
N ALA A 139 -26.26 9.57 11.18
CA ALA A 139 -27.11 9.44 9.99
C ALA A 139 -28.01 8.19 10.06
N GLN A 140 -27.46 7.04 10.47
CA GLN A 140 -28.24 5.80 10.62
C GLN A 140 -29.35 5.92 11.67
N VAL A 141 -29.08 6.59 12.80
CA VAL A 141 -30.09 6.85 13.83
C VAL A 141 -31.21 7.72 13.28
N HIS A 142 -30.86 8.82 12.60
CA HIS A 142 -31.86 9.71 12.03
C HIS A 142 -32.66 9.08 10.89
N LEU A 143 -32.06 8.19 10.08
CA LEU A 143 -32.78 7.45 9.04
C LEU A 143 -33.87 6.53 9.60
N LYS A 144 -33.73 6.07 10.84
CA LYS A 144 -34.74 5.24 11.54
C LYS A 144 -35.81 6.08 12.26
N SER A 145 -35.56 7.37 12.44
CA SER A 145 -36.45 8.27 13.19
C SER A 145 -37.63 8.75 12.35
N THR A 146 -38.78 8.95 13.00
CA THR A 146 -39.99 9.52 12.41
C THR A 146 -40.11 11.03 12.60
N GLU A 147 -39.11 11.66 13.23
CA GLU A 147 -39.04 13.11 13.46
C GLU A 147 -39.03 13.88 12.13
N PRO A 148 -39.78 14.99 11.99
CA PRO A 148 -39.88 15.74 10.73
C PRO A 148 -38.53 16.24 10.17
N GLU A 149 -37.58 16.55 11.06
CA GLU A 149 -36.24 17.06 10.68
C GLU A 149 -35.19 15.96 10.53
N ALA A 150 -35.50 14.70 10.87
CA ALA A 150 -34.49 13.64 10.90
C ALA A 150 -33.93 13.32 9.50
N ALA A 151 -34.77 13.32 8.47
CA ALA A 151 -34.31 13.10 7.10
C ALA A 151 -33.29 14.17 6.65
N GLN A 152 -33.51 15.43 7.04
CA GLN A 152 -32.60 16.53 6.70
C GLN A 152 -31.27 16.43 7.48
N LYS A 153 -31.31 16.05 8.76
CA LYS A 153 -30.10 15.77 9.55
C LYS A 153 -29.30 14.61 8.96
N ALA A 154 -29.96 13.50 8.62
CA ALA A 154 -29.32 12.36 7.98
C ALA A 154 -28.65 12.73 6.65
N GLN A 155 -29.32 13.52 5.81
CA GLN A 155 -28.75 14.02 4.56
C GLN A 155 -27.48 14.85 4.81
N GLY A 156 -27.51 15.76 5.79
CA GLY A 156 -26.36 16.60 6.15
C GLY A 156 -25.16 15.82 6.68
N PHE A 157 -25.39 14.77 7.47
CA PHE A 157 -24.33 13.88 7.94
C PHE A 157 -23.75 13.02 6.81
N LEU A 158 -24.60 12.40 5.98
CA LEU A 158 -24.15 11.60 4.84
C LEU A 158 -23.40 12.43 3.80
N ALA A 159 -23.81 13.69 3.58
CA ALA A 159 -23.09 14.61 2.70
C ALA A 159 -21.68 14.92 3.20
N GLN A 160 -21.47 15.01 4.52
CA GLN A 160 -20.12 15.17 5.09
C GLN A 160 -19.28 13.91 4.93
N VAL A 161 -19.87 12.73 5.19
CA VAL A 161 -19.18 11.44 4.97
C VAL A 161 -18.81 11.26 3.49
N ALA A 162 -19.74 11.47 2.56
CA ALA A 162 -19.48 11.35 1.12
C ALA A 162 -18.52 12.42 0.57
N LYS A 163 -18.31 13.52 1.31
CA LYS A 163 -17.29 14.52 0.98
C LYS A 163 -15.91 14.10 1.50
N SER A 164 -15.83 13.53 2.70
CA SER A 164 -14.58 13.09 3.30
C SER A 164 -14.10 11.75 2.75
N LEU A 165 -15.02 10.86 2.38
CA LEU A 165 -14.75 9.53 1.85
C LEU A 165 -15.49 9.38 0.51
N PRO A 166 -14.96 9.97 -0.58
CA PRO A 166 -15.68 10.02 -1.83
C PRO A 166 -16.05 8.63 -2.40
N ALA A 167 -15.16 7.66 -2.22
CA ALA A 167 -15.36 6.28 -2.67
C ALA A 167 -16.30 5.45 -1.79
N ASN A 168 -16.76 5.98 -0.64
CA ASN A 168 -17.63 5.20 0.27
C ASN A 168 -19.05 5.03 -0.30
N LEU A 169 -19.23 3.92 -1.00
CA LEU A 169 -20.46 3.59 -1.73
C LEU A 169 -21.70 3.53 -0.82
N PRO A 170 -21.65 2.95 0.40
CA PRO A 170 -22.79 2.95 1.32
C PRO A 170 -23.29 4.34 1.70
N ALA A 171 -22.39 5.25 2.09
CA ALA A 171 -22.79 6.61 2.46
C ALA A 171 -23.36 7.36 1.25
N ARG A 172 -22.72 7.22 0.08
CA ARG A 172 -23.12 7.93 -1.14
C ARG A 172 -24.44 7.45 -1.71
N LEU A 173 -24.70 6.14 -1.77
CA LEU A 173 -25.98 5.60 -2.24
C LEU A 173 -27.14 5.98 -1.32
N GLN A 174 -26.92 5.99 0.01
CA GLN A 174 -27.91 6.49 0.95
C GLN A 174 -28.18 7.99 0.78
N LEU A 175 -27.13 8.79 0.52
CA LEU A 175 -27.28 10.21 0.20
C LEU A 175 -28.10 10.44 -1.07
N ILE A 176 -27.82 9.69 -2.14
CA ILE A 176 -28.57 9.76 -3.40
C ILE A 176 -30.05 9.46 -3.15
N GLU A 177 -30.38 8.38 -2.44
CA GLU A 177 -31.77 8.03 -2.15
C GLU A 177 -32.52 9.13 -1.39
N ILE A 178 -31.92 9.72 -0.35
CA ILE A 178 -32.55 10.80 0.41
C ILE A 178 -32.74 12.04 -0.46
N THR A 179 -31.75 12.36 -1.29
CA THR A 179 -31.77 13.51 -2.19
C THR A 179 -32.89 13.37 -3.24
N LEU A 180 -33.06 12.18 -3.82
CA LEU A 180 -34.17 11.87 -4.72
C LEU A 180 -35.55 11.95 -4.04
N ARG A 181 -35.66 11.47 -2.79
CA ARG A 181 -36.91 11.60 -2.00
C ARG A 181 -37.28 13.05 -1.77
N ASN A 182 -36.29 13.92 -1.63
CA ASN A 182 -36.46 15.37 -1.50
C ASN A 182 -36.73 16.09 -2.84
N GLY A 183 -36.66 15.37 -3.97
CA GLY A 183 -36.96 15.90 -5.30
C GLY A 183 -35.77 16.58 -6.00
N ASP A 184 -34.56 16.49 -5.46
CA ASP A 184 -33.36 17.12 -6.01
C ASP A 184 -32.63 16.16 -6.97
N SER A 185 -32.95 16.27 -8.26
CA SER A 185 -32.34 15.43 -9.29
C SER A 185 -30.87 15.79 -9.55
N ASP A 186 -30.49 17.06 -9.38
CA ASP A 186 -29.17 17.56 -9.75
C ASP A 186 -28.10 17.07 -8.77
N GLN A 187 -28.36 17.20 -7.47
CA GLN A 187 -27.45 16.69 -6.45
C GLN A 187 -27.37 15.16 -6.48
N ALA A 188 -28.48 14.46 -6.77
CA ALA A 188 -28.49 13.02 -6.94
C ALA A 188 -27.64 12.58 -8.15
N LEU A 189 -27.80 13.25 -9.29
CA LEU A 189 -27.03 12.99 -10.50
C LEU A 189 -25.54 13.20 -10.26
N MET A 190 -25.15 14.32 -9.63
CA MET A 190 -23.74 14.61 -9.33
C MET A 190 -23.09 13.49 -8.52
N ASN A 191 -23.80 12.95 -7.51
CA ASN A 191 -23.30 11.83 -6.71
C ASN A 191 -23.27 10.51 -7.49
N MET A 192 -24.24 10.26 -8.37
CA MET A 192 -24.25 9.07 -9.22
C MET A 192 -23.10 9.10 -10.25
N GLU A 193 -22.75 10.28 -10.75
CA GLU A 193 -21.62 10.45 -11.68
C GLU A 193 -20.25 10.35 -11.00
N GLU A 194 -20.19 10.56 -9.68
CA GLU A 194 -19.00 10.22 -8.90
C GLU A 194 -18.82 8.70 -8.80
N ILE A 195 -19.92 7.97 -8.51
CA ILE A 195 -19.91 6.50 -8.48
C ILE A 195 -19.43 5.93 -9.82
N ARG A 196 -19.89 6.49 -10.95
CA ARG A 196 -19.46 6.05 -12.29
C ARG A 196 -17.94 6.20 -12.51
N ARG A 197 -17.30 7.20 -11.89
CA ARG A 197 -15.89 7.51 -12.10
C ARG A 197 -14.96 6.70 -11.22
N GLN A 198 -15.42 6.34 -10.01
CA GLN A 198 -14.59 5.68 -9.00
C GLN A 198 -14.76 4.17 -8.96
N LEU A 199 -15.90 3.64 -9.41
CA LEU A 199 -16.13 2.21 -9.35
C LEU A 199 -15.36 1.45 -10.45
N PRO A 200 -14.88 0.23 -10.14
CA PRO A 200 -14.63 -0.81 -11.12
C PRO A 200 -15.87 -1.07 -11.99
N GLU A 201 -15.74 -1.93 -12.99
CA GLU A 201 -16.84 -2.22 -13.90
C GLU A 201 -18.07 -2.70 -13.14
N LEU A 202 -19.21 -2.08 -13.45
CA LEU A 202 -20.43 -2.38 -12.73
C LEU A 202 -20.84 -3.83 -13.02
N PRO A 203 -21.35 -4.58 -12.02
CA PRO A 203 -21.95 -5.88 -12.25
C PRO A 203 -23.01 -5.77 -13.35
N SER A 204 -22.95 -6.67 -14.33
CA SER A 204 -23.80 -6.65 -15.52
C SER A 204 -25.30 -6.55 -15.20
N GLU A 205 -25.73 -7.19 -14.12
CA GLU A 205 -27.11 -7.23 -13.61
C GLU A 205 -27.57 -5.87 -13.05
N SER A 206 -26.64 -5.00 -12.67
CA SER A 206 -26.89 -3.70 -12.05
C SER A 206 -26.79 -2.54 -13.05
N ALA A 207 -26.01 -2.71 -14.13
CA ALA A 207 -25.67 -1.66 -15.09
C ALA A 207 -26.90 -1.00 -15.75
N ASP A 208 -27.91 -1.79 -16.14
CA ASP A 208 -29.15 -1.28 -16.73
C ASP A 208 -29.92 -0.35 -15.78
N PHE A 209 -29.95 -0.71 -14.48
CA PHE A 209 -30.64 0.09 -13.46
C PHE A 209 -29.89 1.39 -13.19
N PHE A 210 -28.56 1.32 -13.15
CA PHE A 210 -27.69 2.49 -13.02
C PHE A 210 -27.91 3.49 -14.17
N GLN A 211 -27.83 3.03 -15.42
CA GLN A 211 -28.04 3.86 -16.60
C GLN A 211 -29.44 4.47 -16.62
N LYS A 212 -30.47 3.67 -16.31
CA LYS A 212 -31.86 4.14 -16.24
C LYS A 212 -32.05 5.20 -15.15
N ALA A 213 -31.42 5.03 -13.99
CA ALA A 213 -31.47 6.01 -12.90
C ALA A 213 -30.86 7.35 -13.36
N ILE A 214 -29.66 7.34 -13.94
CA ILE A 214 -29.01 8.53 -14.51
C ILE A 214 -29.90 9.23 -15.53
N ALA A 215 -30.46 8.49 -16.50
CA ALA A 215 -31.30 9.06 -17.55
C ALA A 215 -32.56 9.75 -16.99
N LEU A 216 -33.14 9.22 -15.91
CA LEU A 216 -34.29 9.82 -15.23
C LEU A 216 -33.90 11.06 -14.43
N MET A 217 -32.74 11.06 -13.77
CA MET A 217 -32.20 12.24 -13.07
C MET A 217 -31.90 13.38 -14.05
N GLN A 218 -31.28 13.08 -15.20
CA GLN A 218 -31.04 14.06 -16.28
C GLN A 218 -32.34 14.64 -16.85
N ALA A 219 -33.43 13.88 -16.80
CA ALA A 219 -34.76 14.33 -17.20
C ALA A 219 -35.53 15.07 -16.08
N GLU A 220 -34.87 15.38 -14.95
CA GLU A 220 -35.43 16.01 -13.75
C GLU A 220 -36.56 15.20 -13.08
N LYS A 221 -36.61 13.89 -13.29
CA LYS A 221 -37.67 13.00 -12.76
C LYS A 221 -37.23 12.27 -11.49
N ALA A 222 -36.96 13.02 -10.42
CA ALA A 222 -36.44 12.49 -9.15
C ALA A 222 -37.23 11.30 -8.58
N GLN A 223 -38.57 11.41 -8.55
CA GLN A 223 -39.44 10.36 -7.99
C GLN A 223 -39.42 9.08 -8.84
N ASP A 224 -39.33 9.21 -10.16
CA ASP A 224 -39.24 8.06 -11.07
C ASP A 224 -37.85 7.41 -10.99
N ALA A 225 -36.80 8.20 -10.74
CA ALA A 225 -35.42 7.72 -10.58
C ALA A 225 -35.19 6.94 -9.28
N LEU A 226 -36.04 7.11 -8.26
CA LEU A 226 -35.86 6.47 -6.95
C LEU A 226 -35.89 4.93 -7.03
N VAL A 227 -36.85 4.35 -7.76
CA VAL A 227 -36.99 2.89 -7.87
C VAL A 227 -35.76 2.23 -8.53
N PRO A 228 -35.30 2.64 -9.73
CA PRO A 228 -34.09 2.05 -10.32
C PRO A 228 -32.85 2.30 -9.46
N THR A 229 -32.74 3.45 -8.78
CA THR A 229 -31.64 3.73 -7.83
C THR A 229 -31.65 2.74 -6.66
N MET A 230 -32.80 2.48 -6.05
CA MET A 230 -32.92 1.51 -4.95
C MET A 230 -32.60 0.09 -5.40
N ILE A 231 -32.98 -0.29 -6.63
CA ILE A 231 -32.63 -1.60 -7.19
C ILE A 231 -31.12 -1.70 -7.38
N PHE A 232 -30.51 -0.70 -8.02
CA PHE A 232 -29.05 -0.61 -8.16
C PHE A 232 -28.36 -0.72 -6.79
N HIS A 233 -28.79 0.06 -5.80
CA HIS A 233 -28.24 0.00 -4.46
C HIS A 233 -28.38 -1.39 -3.83
N ASN A 234 -29.50 -2.09 -4.01
CA ASN A 234 -29.65 -3.45 -3.49
C ASN A 234 -28.71 -4.47 -4.15
N PHE A 235 -28.36 -4.31 -5.42
CA PHE A 235 -27.31 -5.12 -6.06
C PHE A 235 -25.95 -4.80 -5.45
N MET A 236 -25.62 -3.52 -5.27
CA MET A 236 -24.35 -3.12 -4.67
C MET A 236 -24.22 -3.61 -3.23
N ARG A 237 -25.31 -3.72 -2.46
CA ARG A 237 -25.26 -4.20 -1.06
C ARG A 237 -24.65 -5.57 -0.86
N VAL A 238 -24.54 -6.41 -1.89
CA VAL A 238 -23.93 -7.74 -1.77
C VAL A 238 -22.54 -7.81 -2.41
N THR A 239 -22.03 -6.70 -2.96
CA THR A 239 -20.68 -6.67 -3.52
C THR A 239 -19.65 -6.48 -2.41
N PRO A 240 -18.42 -7.03 -2.56
CA PRO A 240 -17.37 -6.89 -1.54
C PRO A 240 -17.03 -5.42 -1.26
N LEU A 241 -16.86 -4.61 -2.31
CA LEU A 241 -16.64 -3.16 -2.20
C LEU A 241 -17.68 -2.40 -1.34
N TYR A 242 -18.95 -2.77 -1.40
CA TYR A 242 -19.96 -2.14 -0.54
C TYR A 242 -19.80 -2.59 0.93
N GLN A 243 -19.48 -3.87 1.15
CA GLN A 243 -19.22 -4.41 2.49
C GLN A 243 -17.99 -3.76 3.12
N ALA A 244 -16.91 -3.58 2.36
CA ALA A 244 -15.73 -2.82 2.75
C ALA A 244 -16.09 -1.39 3.19
N GLY A 245 -16.90 -0.68 2.38
CA GLY A 245 -17.38 0.65 2.74
C GLY A 245 -18.23 0.67 4.02
N ILE A 246 -18.96 -0.41 4.31
CA ILE A 246 -19.69 -0.55 5.59
C ILE A 246 -18.71 -0.81 6.73
N GLN A 247 -17.72 -1.68 6.52
CA GLN A 247 -16.68 -2.03 7.49
C GLN A 247 -15.86 -0.81 7.89
N ALA A 248 -15.42 0.02 6.93
CA ALA A 248 -14.73 1.29 7.21
C ALA A 248 -15.56 2.25 8.08
N LEU A 249 -16.89 2.24 7.94
CA LEU A 249 -17.78 3.15 8.68
C LEU A 249 -18.32 2.58 10.00
N LYS A 250 -18.44 1.25 10.12
CA LYS A 250 -19.04 0.58 11.28
C LYS A 250 -18.06 -0.26 12.10
N GLY A 251 -16.88 -0.56 11.56
CA GLY A 251 -15.98 -1.61 12.07
C GLY A 251 -16.34 -3.01 11.54
N PRO A 252 -15.56 -4.03 11.92
CA PRO A 252 -15.72 -5.41 11.45
C PRO A 252 -17.10 -5.98 11.77
N ALA A 253 -17.61 -6.83 10.87
CA ALA A 253 -18.88 -7.53 11.08
C ALA A 253 -18.73 -8.72 12.04
N GLY A 254 -19.85 -9.19 12.60
CA GLY A 254 -19.86 -10.42 13.40
C GLY A 254 -19.50 -10.24 14.88
N PRO A 255 -18.73 -11.16 15.51
CA PRO A 255 -18.50 -11.17 16.96
C PRO A 255 -17.45 -10.15 17.43
N LEU A 256 -16.65 -9.59 16.51
CA LEU A 256 -15.63 -8.60 16.81
C LEU A 256 -16.29 -7.21 16.92
N MET A 257 -16.80 -6.90 18.11
CA MET A 257 -17.40 -5.59 18.38
C MET A 257 -16.33 -4.57 18.78
N GLY A 258 -16.46 -3.34 18.25
CA GLY A 258 -15.60 -2.19 18.51
C GLY A 258 -14.22 -2.27 17.84
N MET A 259 -13.62 -1.10 17.63
CA MET A 259 -12.29 -0.95 16.98
C MET A 259 -11.23 -0.63 18.03
N PRO A 260 -10.05 -1.30 17.98
CA PRO A 260 -8.93 -0.98 18.85
C PRO A 260 -8.41 0.43 18.59
N LEU A 261 -7.90 1.05 19.66
CA LEU A 261 -7.07 2.24 19.53
C LEU A 261 -5.63 1.76 19.26
N LEU A 262 -5.10 2.06 18.07
CA LEU A 262 -3.77 1.64 17.65
C LEU A 262 -2.68 2.60 18.15
N SER A 263 -2.98 3.90 18.09
CA SER A 263 -2.04 4.96 18.44
C SER A 263 -1.88 5.17 19.95
N PHE A 264 -0.65 5.53 20.36
CA PHE A 264 -0.43 6.14 21.67
C PHE A 264 -0.97 7.57 21.70
N SER A 265 -1.23 8.07 22.92
CA SER A 265 -1.53 9.49 23.11
C SER A 265 -0.37 10.37 22.64
N LEU A 266 -0.69 11.55 22.10
CA LEU A 266 0.32 12.47 21.56
C LEU A 266 1.44 12.79 22.55
N ASP A 267 1.10 12.98 23.84
CA ASP A 267 2.08 13.26 24.89
C ASP A 267 3.09 12.11 25.08
N ILE A 268 2.63 10.87 24.94
CA ILE A 268 3.48 9.68 25.04
C ILE A 268 4.30 9.48 23.77
N SER A 269 3.71 9.70 22.58
CA SER A 269 4.45 9.67 21.32
C SER A 269 5.60 10.71 21.31
N ILE A 270 5.36 11.91 21.85
CA ILE A 270 6.40 12.95 22.01
C ILE A 270 7.49 12.49 23.00
N GLN A 271 7.15 11.77 24.07
CA GLN A 271 8.13 11.23 25.00
C GLN A 271 8.96 10.10 24.39
N MET A 272 8.43 9.38 23.41
CA MET A 272 9.03 8.22 22.75
C MET A 272 9.88 8.57 21.51
N GLN A 273 10.27 9.84 21.33
CA GLN A 273 11.04 10.35 20.18
C GLN A 273 12.40 9.65 19.89
N GLU A 274 12.84 8.69 20.71
CA GLU A 274 14.06 7.93 20.44
C GLU A 274 13.79 6.77 19.46
N GLN A 275 14.13 6.99 18.18
CA GLN A 275 14.02 6.01 17.10
C GLN A 275 14.69 4.66 17.44
N GLU A 276 15.81 4.67 18.16
CA GLU A 276 16.45 3.44 18.64
C GLU A 276 15.54 2.60 19.56
N ALA A 277 14.69 3.23 20.37
CA ALA A 277 13.80 2.50 21.26
C ALA A 277 12.64 1.83 20.49
N ILE A 278 12.21 2.45 19.38
CA ILE A 278 11.20 1.90 18.47
C ILE A 278 11.78 0.66 17.79
N LEU A 279 12.95 0.80 17.14
CA LEU A 279 13.64 -0.31 16.48
C LEU A 279 13.92 -1.47 17.45
N ASP A 280 14.39 -1.18 18.67
CA ASP A 280 14.66 -2.20 19.69
C ASP A 280 13.39 -2.93 20.17
N ALA A 281 12.20 -2.36 19.96
CA ALA A 281 10.91 -2.95 20.33
C ALA A 281 10.26 -3.77 19.21
N ILE A 282 10.54 -3.46 17.94
CA ILE A 282 9.98 -4.14 16.76
C ILE A 282 10.42 -5.60 16.72
N ARG A 283 9.52 -6.54 16.41
CA ARG A 283 9.86 -7.95 16.18
C ARG A 283 9.00 -8.52 15.08
N PHE A 284 9.54 -9.44 14.28
CA PHE A 284 8.73 -10.23 13.36
C PHE A 284 8.30 -11.53 14.02
N THR A 285 6.98 -11.73 14.17
CA THR A 285 6.39 -12.90 14.83
C THR A 285 5.70 -13.79 13.80
N ASP A 286 5.98 -15.11 13.83
CA ASP A 286 5.31 -16.05 12.94
C ASP A 286 3.81 -16.14 13.29
N ALA A 287 2.97 -15.58 12.42
CA ALA A 287 1.52 -15.53 12.54
C ALA A 287 0.81 -16.54 11.60
N THR A 288 1.57 -17.43 10.94
CA THR A 288 1.06 -18.35 9.91
C THR A 288 -0.12 -19.21 10.37
N GLU A 289 -0.06 -19.74 11.61
CA GLU A 289 -1.15 -20.53 12.18
C GLU A 289 -2.33 -19.66 12.59
N GLY A 290 -2.07 -18.54 13.27
CA GLY A 290 -3.10 -17.61 13.74
C GLY A 290 -3.90 -16.97 12.60
N ALA A 291 -3.27 -16.75 11.45
CA ALA A 291 -3.90 -16.19 10.26
C ALA A 291 -4.55 -17.25 9.34
N GLY A 292 -4.48 -18.55 9.68
CA GLY A 292 -5.16 -19.62 8.91
C GLY A 292 -4.36 -20.23 7.74
N LEU A 293 -3.14 -19.78 7.48
CA LEU A 293 -2.30 -20.25 6.36
C LEU A 293 -1.62 -21.61 6.62
N ASN A 294 -1.57 -22.08 7.88
CA ASN A 294 -0.94 -23.36 8.24
C ASN A 294 -1.59 -24.59 7.56
N VAL A 295 -2.79 -24.45 6.98
CA VAL A 295 -3.41 -25.50 6.15
C VAL A 295 -2.50 -25.97 4.99
N VAL A 296 -1.68 -25.06 4.45
CA VAL A 296 -0.69 -25.39 3.41
C VAL A 296 0.39 -26.28 4.01
N ASN A 297 1.03 -25.82 5.09
CA ASN A 297 2.17 -26.48 5.71
C ASN A 297 1.80 -27.87 6.26
N GLU A 298 0.64 -28.01 6.90
CA GLU A 298 0.13 -29.31 7.37
C GLU A 298 -0.09 -30.31 6.23
N ARG A 299 -0.54 -29.82 5.06
CA ARG A 299 -0.71 -30.68 3.89
C ARG A 299 0.64 -31.18 3.37
N LEU A 300 1.66 -30.33 3.38
CA LEU A 300 3.01 -30.68 2.91
C LEU A 300 3.73 -31.67 3.82
N LYS A 301 3.42 -31.72 5.12
CA LYS A 301 3.99 -32.74 6.04
C LYS A 301 3.76 -34.18 5.58
N ASN A 302 2.70 -34.43 4.81
CA ASN A 302 2.37 -35.75 4.26
C ASN A 302 2.83 -35.93 2.80
N ALA A 303 3.36 -34.89 2.16
CA ALA A 303 3.84 -34.95 0.80
C ALA A 303 5.19 -35.70 0.72
N SER A 304 5.37 -36.48 -0.33
CA SER A 304 6.61 -37.24 -0.54
C SER A 304 7.79 -36.38 -1.03
N SER A 305 7.49 -35.21 -1.56
CA SER A 305 8.41 -34.16 -2.04
C SER A 305 7.56 -32.98 -2.50
N SER A 306 7.97 -31.76 -2.19
CA SER A 306 7.33 -30.53 -2.63
C SER A 306 8.38 -29.48 -2.96
N GLU A 307 8.01 -28.54 -3.81
CA GLU A 307 8.84 -27.41 -4.24
C GLU A 307 7.98 -26.15 -4.29
N ALA A 308 8.59 -25.00 -4.00
CA ALA A 308 7.96 -23.71 -4.21
C ALA A 308 7.39 -23.57 -5.63
N GLY A 309 6.18 -23.01 -5.70
CA GLY A 309 5.52 -22.60 -6.93
C GLY A 309 5.56 -21.09 -7.08
N ALA A 310 4.39 -20.45 -7.06
CA ALA A 310 4.23 -19.01 -7.12
C ALA A 310 3.59 -18.46 -5.83
N LEU A 311 3.85 -17.18 -5.54
CA LEU A 311 3.24 -16.40 -4.46
C LEU A 311 2.94 -15.00 -5.01
N ALA A 312 1.70 -14.53 -4.87
CA ALA A 312 1.28 -13.19 -5.24
C ALA A 312 0.20 -12.69 -4.25
N ILE A 313 0.18 -11.39 -4.00
CA ILE A 313 -0.76 -10.72 -3.09
C ILE A 313 -1.48 -9.61 -3.83
N ALA A 314 -2.78 -9.44 -3.57
CA ALA A 314 -3.63 -8.39 -4.11
C ALA A 314 -5.00 -8.40 -3.42
N ASP A 315 -5.71 -7.28 -3.39
CA ASP A 315 -7.16 -7.25 -3.12
C ASP A 315 -7.92 -7.68 -4.40
N PHE A 316 -8.08 -8.99 -4.61
CA PHE A 316 -8.64 -9.47 -5.89
C PHE A 316 -10.17 -9.32 -5.97
N ASP A 317 -10.86 -9.16 -4.84
CA ASP A 317 -12.33 -9.03 -4.83
C ASP A 317 -12.84 -7.61 -4.53
N GLY A 318 -11.92 -6.69 -4.27
CA GLY A 318 -12.16 -5.26 -4.11
C GLY A 318 -12.76 -4.91 -2.76
N ASP A 319 -12.43 -5.66 -1.71
CA ASP A 319 -12.94 -5.43 -0.35
C ASP A 319 -11.96 -4.69 0.58
N GLY A 320 -10.80 -4.31 0.06
CA GLY A 320 -9.77 -3.56 0.76
C GLY A 320 -8.78 -4.44 1.53
N ASP A 321 -9.06 -5.73 1.75
CA ASP A 321 -8.14 -6.63 2.42
C ASP A 321 -7.21 -7.30 1.39
N GLN A 322 -5.93 -7.47 1.73
CA GLN A 322 -4.97 -8.13 0.84
C GLN A 322 -5.16 -9.66 0.84
N ASP A 323 -5.44 -10.24 -0.33
CA ASP A 323 -5.62 -11.68 -0.55
C ASP A 323 -4.36 -12.35 -1.10
N ILE A 324 -4.32 -13.69 -1.14
CA ILE A 324 -3.13 -14.46 -1.56
C ILE A 324 -3.45 -15.48 -2.64
N TYR A 325 -2.71 -15.43 -3.74
CA TYR A 325 -2.49 -16.59 -4.59
C TYR A 325 -1.18 -17.30 -4.19
N LEU A 326 -1.28 -18.59 -3.89
CA LEU A 326 -0.13 -19.43 -3.54
C LEU A 326 -0.21 -20.75 -4.27
N SER A 327 0.92 -21.20 -4.83
CA SER A 327 1.01 -22.55 -5.38
C SER A 327 2.25 -23.32 -4.95
N VAL A 328 2.09 -24.65 -4.90
CA VAL A 328 3.13 -25.60 -4.51
C VAL A 328 3.16 -26.73 -5.53
N TRP A 329 4.35 -27.03 -6.04
CA TRP A 329 4.55 -28.13 -6.97
C TRP A 329 4.85 -29.43 -6.22
N LEU A 330 4.19 -30.52 -6.62
CA LEU A 330 4.42 -31.87 -6.12
C LEU A 330 5.03 -32.73 -7.24
N PRO A 331 6.38 -32.80 -7.35
CA PRO A 331 7.04 -33.44 -8.50
C PRO A 331 6.66 -34.90 -8.70
N LYS A 332 6.53 -35.68 -7.62
CA LYS A 332 6.18 -37.11 -7.71
C LYS A 332 4.74 -37.35 -8.16
N GLU A 333 3.85 -36.40 -7.89
CA GLU A 333 2.44 -36.47 -8.28
C GLU A 333 2.18 -35.78 -9.63
N HIS A 334 3.17 -35.04 -10.17
CA HIS A 334 3.01 -34.19 -11.35
C HIS A 334 1.78 -33.26 -11.20
N ARG A 335 1.67 -32.66 -10.01
CA ARG A 335 0.49 -31.92 -9.60
C ARG A 335 0.87 -30.58 -8.98
N ASN A 336 0.16 -29.55 -9.40
CA ASN A 336 0.17 -28.25 -8.76
C ASN A 336 -0.92 -28.20 -7.68
N LEU A 337 -0.57 -27.72 -6.49
CA LEU A 337 -1.54 -27.31 -5.48
C LEU A 337 -1.67 -25.80 -5.57
N SER A 338 -2.83 -25.31 -6.02
CA SER A 338 -3.13 -23.87 -6.07
C SER A 338 -4.12 -23.48 -4.97
N TYR A 339 -3.80 -22.41 -4.27
CA TYR A 339 -4.60 -21.79 -3.23
C TYR A 339 -4.90 -20.35 -3.64
N LEU A 340 -6.15 -19.95 -3.49
CA LEU A 340 -6.57 -18.56 -3.50
C LEU A 340 -7.22 -18.29 -2.15
N PHE A 341 -6.47 -17.67 -1.25
CA PHE A 341 -6.93 -17.33 0.08
C PHE A 341 -7.58 -15.96 0.04
N LYS A 342 -8.84 -15.90 0.47
CA LYS A 342 -9.51 -14.64 0.79
C LYS A 342 -9.13 -14.23 2.21
N ASN A 343 -8.72 -13.00 2.42
CA ASN A 343 -8.53 -12.38 3.71
C ASN A 343 -9.85 -11.78 4.22
N ASP A 344 -10.02 -11.77 5.53
CA ASP A 344 -11.13 -11.11 6.22
C ASP A 344 -10.56 -10.60 7.54
N PHE A 345 -10.01 -9.39 7.49
CA PHE A 345 -9.39 -8.69 8.62
C PHE A 345 -8.33 -9.53 9.35
N GLY A 346 -7.34 -10.02 8.59
CA GLY A 346 -6.20 -10.79 9.11
C GLY A 346 -6.44 -12.31 9.22
N GLN A 347 -7.53 -12.83 8.65
CA GLN A 347 -7.87 -14.25 8.66
C GLN A 347 -8.03 -14.79 7.23
N PHE A 348 -7.12 -15.66 6.81
CA PHE A 348 -7.13 -16.26 5.48
C PHE A 348 -7.99 -17.52 5.41
N VAL A 349 -8.88 -17.58 4.40
CA VAL A 349 -9.73 -18.73 4.09
C VAL A 349 -9.52 -19.16 2.65
N ASP A 350 -9.18 -20.44 2.43
CA ASP A 350 -9.02 -21.02 1.10
C ASP A 350 -10.36 -21.03 0.32
N ARG A 351 -10.40 -20.31 -0.80
CA ARG A 351 -11.54 -20.21 -1.73
C ARG A 351 -11.25 -20.83 -3.10
N SER A 352 -10.12 -21.50 -3.30
CA SER A 352 -9.73 -22.09 -4.59
C SER A 352 -10.79 -22.91 -5.31
N ALA A 353 -11.65 -23.61 -4.55
CA ALA A 353 -12.68 -24.47 -5.15
C ALA A 353 -13.77 -23.69 -5.92
N GLU A 354 -13.97 -22.41 -5.57
CA GLU A 354 -15.10 -21.57 -5.98
C GLU A 354 -14.72 -20.52 -7.05
N THR A 355 -13.42 -20.32 -7.29
CA THR A 355 -12.89 -19.19 -8.09
C THR A 355 -12.79 -19.49 -9.57
N GLY A 356 -12.57 -20.76 -9.95
CA GLY A 356 -12.39 -21.16 -11.37
C GLY A 356 -10.93 -21.32 -11.80
N ILE A 357 -9.97 -21.03 -10.93
CA ILE A 357 -8.53 -21.22 -11.20
C ILE A 357 -8.20 -22.72 -11.16
N ARG A 358 -7.96 -23.31 -12.33
CA ARG A 358 -7.60 -24.72 -12.50
C ARG A 358 -6.71 -24.90 -13.72
N HIS A 359 -5.56 -25.53 -13.52
CA HIS A 359 -4.59 -25.83 -14.58
C HIS A 359 -3.63 -26.95 -14.15
N GLU A 360 -2.84 -27.41 -15.12
CA GLU A 360 -1.74 -28.36 -14.93
C GLU A 360 -0.39 -27.64 -15.06
N GLY A 361 0.72 -28.35 -14.83
CA GLY A 361 2.07 -27.78 -14.85
C GLY A 361 2.49 -27.09 -13.55
N LYS A 362 3.79 -26.84 -13.40
CA LYS A 362 4.38 -26.10 -12.29
C LYS A 362 4.26 -24.60 -12.54
N ASP A 363 3.65 -23.89 -11.60
CA ASP A 363 3.72 -22.43 -11.59
C ASP A 363 5.13 -21.99 -11.14
N ARG A 364 5.68 -20.99 -11.82
CA ARG A 364 7.01 -20.44 -11.56
C ARG A 364 6.96 -19.05 -10.96
N ASN A 365 5.95 -18.26 -11.36
CA ASN A 365 5.72 -16.90 -10.92
C ASN A 365 4.24 -16.56 -11.16
N ALA A 366 3.69 -15.67 -10.36
CA ALA A 366 2.37 -15.12 -10.53
C ALA A 366 2.37 -13.63 -10.16
N ILE A 367 1.54 -12.84 -10.84
CA ILE A 367 1.36 -11.41 -10.58
C ILE A 367 -0.11 -11.05 -10.81
N PHE A 368 -0.63 -10.15 -9.99
CA PHE A 368 -1.94 -9.55 -10.18
C PHE A 368 -1.81 -8.21 -10.93
N ALA A 369 -2.67 -7.98 -11.91
CA ALA A 369 -2.75 -6.72 -12.65
C ALA A 369 -4.14 -6.56 -13.26
N ASP A 370 -4.63 -5.33 -13.36
CA ASP A 370 -5.86 -4.99 -14.10
C ASP A 370 -5.50 -4.81 -15.58
N TYR A 371 -5.45 -5.93 -16.31
CA TYR A 371 -4.87 -5.94 -17.66
C TYR A 371 -5.78 -5.26 -18.70
N ASP A 372 -7.10 -5.25 -18.48
CA ASP A 372 -8.10 -4.66 -19.38
C ASP A 372 -8.70 -3.34 -18.88
N ASN A 373 -8.13 -2.78 -17.81
CA ASN A 373 -8.48 -1.48 -17.23
C ASN A 373 -9.94 -1.42 -16.76
N ASP A 374 -10.44 -2.55 -16.25
CA ASP A 374 -11.80 -2.71 -15.76
C ASP A 374 -11.97 -2.41 -14.26
N GLY A 375 -10.86 -2.27 -13.54
CA GLY A 375 -10.76 -2.02 -12.11
C GLY A 375 -10.80 -3.26 -11.23
N PHE A 376 -10.83 -4.46 -11.82
CA PHE A 376 -10.63 -5.73 -11.11
C PHE A 376 -9.23 -6.25 -11.40
N LEU A 377 -8.58 -6.82 -10.37
CA LEU A 377 -7.25 -7.41 -10.55
C LEU A 377 -7.38 -8.82 -11.13
N ASP A 378 -6.66 -9.07 -12.22
CA ASP A 378 -6.56 -10.34 -12.92
C ASP A 378 -5.28 -11.07 -12.54
N LEU A 379 -5.25 -12.39 -12.72
CA LEU A 379 -4.10 -13.20 -12.32
C LEU A 379 -3.35 -13.73 -13.55
N PHE A 380 -2.12 -13.27 -13.73
CA PHE A 380 -1.18 -13.82 -14.70
C PHE A 380 -0.25 -14.82 -14.02
N ILE A 381 -0.05 -15.99 -14.64
CA ILE A 381 0.81 -17.05 -14.12
C ILE A 381 1.76 -17.53 -15.20
N ILE A 382 3.06 -17.47 -14.90
CA ILE A 382 4.08 -18.17 -15.68
C ILE A 382 4.08 -19.63 -15.23
N ASN A 383 3.77 -20.54 -16.13
CA ASN A 383 3.66 -21.96 -15.83
C ASN A 383 4.51 -22.81 -16.81
N SER A 384 4.98 -23.95 -16.33
CA SER A 384 5.91 -24.81 -17.06
C SER A 384 5.38 -25.37 -18.38
N GLU A 385 4.06 -25.42 -18.56
CA GLU A 385 3.42 -25.92 -19.79
C GLU A 385 3.02 -24.80 -20.75
N ARG A 386 2.49 -23.70 -20.21
CA ARG A 386 2.02 -22.52 -20.95
C ARG A 386 1.81 -21.37 -19.97
N ASN A 387 1.83 -20.12 -20.44
CA ASN A 387 1.37 -19.02 -19.59
C ASN A 387 -0.16 -19.04 -19.44
N LEU A 388 -0.63 -18.53 -18.32
CA LEU A 388 -2.04 -18.44 -17.97
C LEU A 388 -2.38 -16.98 -17.66
N LEU A 389 -3.54 -16.53 -18.12
CA LEU A 389 -4.12 -15.23 -17.82
C LEU A 389 -5.56 -15.49 -17.42
N TYR A 390 -5.85 -15.29 -16.15
CA TYR A 390 -7.15 -15.50 -15.54
C TYR A 390 -7.82 -14.14 -15.37
N ALA A 391 -8.79 -13.85 -16.24
CA ALA A 391 -9.58 -12.63 -16.16
C ALA A 391 -10.62 -12.72 -15.03
N ASN A 392 -10.72 -11.70 -14.19
CA ASN A 392 -11.61 -11.58 -13.04
C ASN A 392 -13.00 -11.08 -13.47
N ILE A 393 -13.86 -12.01 -13.85
CA ILE A 393 -15.16 -11.71 -14.45
C ILE A 393 -16.26 -11.33 -13.45
N ALA A 394 -16.00 -11.46 -12.14
CA ALA A 394 -16.92 -11.07 -11.07
C ALA A 394 -16.29 -11.25 -9.68
N SER A 395 -15.65 -10.20 -9.13
CA SER A 395 -15.22 -10.12 -7.72
C SER A 395 -14.67 -11.44 -7.16
N GLY A 396 -13.63 -11.99 -7.80
CA GLY A 396 -12.96 -13.23 -7.38
C GLY A 396 -13.36 -14.49 -8.16
N LYS A 397 -14.12 -14.35 -9.25
CA LYS A 397 -14.34 -15.43 -10.22
C LYS A 397 -13.48 -15.21 -11.45
N PHE A 398 -12.75 -16.25 -11.82
CA PHE A 398 -11.72 -16.17 -12.84
C PHE A 398 -12.03 -17.07 -14.04
N SER A 399 -11.74 -16.56 -15.23
CA SER A 399 -11.78 -17.30 -16.49
C SER A 399 -10.44 -17.25 -17.19
N ASN A 400 -9.89 -18.42 -17.56
CA ASN A 400 -8.64 -18.45 -18.32
C ASN A 400 -8.86 -18.00 -19.76
N ILE A 401 -8.24 -16.87 -20.13
CA ILE A 401 -8.30 -16.26 -21.46
C ILE A 401 -6.94 -16.25 -22.18
N ALA A 402 -5.90 -16.87 -21.62
CA ALA A 402 -4.52 -16.78 -22.14
C ALA A 402 -4.40 -17.11 -23.64
N GLN A 403 -5.18 -18.09 -24.11
CA GLN A 403 -5.15 -18.52 -25.50
C GLN A 403 -5.80 -17.50 -26.45
N SER A 404 -6.94 -16.91 -26.05
CA SER A 404 -7.61 -15.87 -26.84
C SER A 404 -6.87 -14.54 -26.76
N ALA A 405 -6.25 -14.26 -25.62
CA ALA A 405 -5.43 -13.07 -25.40
C ALA A 405 -4.08 -13.13 -26.14
N GLY A 406 -3.65 -14.30 -26.62
CA GLY A 406 -2.42 -14.45 -27.40
C GLY A 406 -1.14 -14.66 -26.57
N VAL A 407 -1.24 -14.77 -25.24
CA VAL A 407 -0.10 -14.87 -24.32
C VAL A 407 0.27 -16.31 -23.92
N ALA A 408 -0.58 -17.30 -24.21
CA ALA A 408 -0.39 -18.68 -23.75
C ALA A 408 0.93 -19.35 -24.22
N ASN A 409 1.39 -19.04 -25.43
CA ASN A 409 2.48 -19.78 -26.08
C ASN A 409 3.90 -19.28 -25.76
N ALA A 410 4.02 -18.29 -24.87
CA ALA A 410 5.31 -17.80 -24.39
C ALA A 410 5.93 -18.81 -23.41
N LEU A 411 6.75 -19.73 -23.94
CA LEU A 411 7.43 -20.75 -23.15
C LEU A 411 8.76 -20.20 -22.62
N SER A 412 9.12 -20.58 -21.38
CA SER A 412 10.38 -20.23 -20.69
C SER A 412 10.39 -18.92 -19.90
N GLY A 413 9.23 -18.34 -19.59
CA GLY A 413 9.14 -17.23 -18.64
C GLY A 413 9.69 -17.59 -17.25
N VAL A 414 10.17 -16.56 -16.56
CA VAL A 414 10.72 -16.60 -15.19
C VAL A 414 10.10 -15.52 -14.30
N SER A 415 9.99 -14.29 -14.81
CA SER A 415 9.35 -13.15 -14.13
C SER A 415 8.50 -12.36 -15.13
N ALA A 416 7.47 -11.68 -14.65
CA ALA A 416 6.53 -10.89 -15.43
C ALA A 416 6.32 -9.53 -14.77
N GLN A 417 6.13 -8.47 -15.56
CA GLN A 417 5.69 -7.16 -15.09
C GLN A 417 4.66 -6.56 -16.04
N PHE A 418 3.67 -5.89 -15.45
CA PHE A 418 2.69 -5.09 -16.17
C PHE A 418 2.98 -3.61 -15.97
N ALA A 419 3.12 -2.86 -17.07
CA ALA A 419 3.30 -1.41 -17.04
C ALA A 419 2.87 -0.82 -18.38
N ASP A 420 2.54 0.47 -18.39
CA ASP A 420 2.29 1.22 -19.63
C ASP A 420 3.65 1.59 -20.27
N PHE A 421 4.23 0.66 -21.03
CA PHE A 421 5.58 0.81 -21.59
C PHE A 421 5.63 1.71 -22.82
N ASP A 422 4.52 1.88 -23.54
CA ASP A 422 4.46 2.73 -24.73
C ASP A 422 3.69 4.05 -24.56
N HIS A 423 3.16 4.29 -23.36
CA HIS A 423 2.47 5.50 -22.90
C HIS A 423 1.15 5.77 -23.61
N ASP A 424 0.41 4.73 -23.96
CA ASP A 424 -0.92 4.85 -24.57
C ASP A 424 -2.07 4.73 -23.57
N GLY A 425 -1.77 4.38 -22.31
CA GLY A 425 -2.70 4.38 -21.19
C GLY A 425 -3.19 3.00 -20.75
N ASP A 426 -2.74 1.93 -21.41
CA ASP A 426 -3.04 0.54 -21.03
C ASP A 426 -1.80 -0.22 -20.54
N LEU A 427 -2.00 -1.42 -19.97
CA LEU A 427 -0.90 -2.21 -19.39
C LEU A 427 -0.37 -3.23 -20.40
N ASP A 428 0.87 -3.02 -20.80
CA ASP A 428 1.69 -3.96 -21.56
C ASP A 428 2.30 -5.02 -20.61
N LEU A 429 2.66 -6.18 -21.16
CA LEU A 429 3.25 -7.29 -20.41
C LEU A 429 4.69 -7.56 -20.85
N TYR A 430 5.65 -7.34 -19.95
CA TYR A 430 7.04 -7.76 -20.12
C TYR A 430 7.26 -9.15 -19.50
N LEU A 431 7.93 -10.04 -20.22
CA LEU A 431 8.37 -11.35 -19.71
C LEU A 431 9.89 -11.49 -19.76
N ALA A 432 10.49 -11.64 -18.57
CA ALA A 432 11.85 -12.14 -18.42
C ALA A 432 11.85 -13.65 -18.68
N THR A 433 12.75 -14.14 -19.54
CA THR A 433 12.78 -15.55 -19.96
C THR A 433 14.17 -16.19 -19.86
N ASN A 434 14.22 -17.52 -19.93
CA ASN A 434 15.47 -18.26 -20.17
C ASN A 434 15.86 -18.26 -21.66
N GLY A 435 15.86 -17.09 -22.30
CA GLY A 435 15.96 -16.95 -23.74
C GLY A 435 16.00 -15.50 -24.20
N VAL A 436 15.17 -15.18 -25.19
CA VAL A 436 14.93 -13.79 -25.62
C VAL A 436 13.74 -13.27 -24.82
N ASN A 437 13.90 -12.14 -24.15
CA ASN A 437 12.81 -11.51 -23.41
C ASN A 437 11.71 -11.06 -24.37
N GLN A 438 10.49 -10.99 -23.86
CA GLN A 438 9.30 -10.70 -24.66
C GLN A 438 8.58 -9.48 -24.10
N LEU A 439 7.99 -8.67 -24.98
CA LEU A 439 7.14 -7.56 -24.59
C LEU A 439 5.88 -7.61 -25.43
N PHE A 440 4.76 -7.78 -24.74
CA PHE A 440 3.45 -7.94 -25.30
C PHE A 440 2.71 -6.62 -25.14
N ARG A 441 2.43 -5.97 -26.27
CA ARG A 441 1.62 -4.75 -26.28
C ARG A 441 0.15 -5.10 -26.20
N TYR A 442 -0.61 -4.41 -25.34
CA TYR A 442 -2.07 -4.56 -25.33
C TYR A 442 -2.69 -3.89 -26.57
N ASN A 443 -3.71 -4.52 -27.15
CA ASN A 443 -4.35 -4.04 -28.37
C ASN A 443 -5.66 -3.26 -28.10
N GLY A 444 -6.10 -3.16 -26.84
CA GLY A 444 -7.39 -2.57 -26.45
C GLY A 444 -8.61 -3.43 -26.75
N ASP A 445 -8.43 -4.71 -27.11
CA ASP A 445 -9.50 -5.65 -27.47
C ASP A 445 -9.37 -7.03 -26.79
N ASN A 446 -8.83 -7.06 -25.57
CA ASN A 446 -8.52 -8.26 -24.78
C ASN A 446 -7.47 -9.18 -25.44
N THR A 447 -6.66 -8.65 -26.36
CA THR A 447 -5.57 -9.38 -27.01
C THR A 447 -4.24 -8.63 -26.91
N TYR A 448 -3.15 -9.39 -26.98
CA TYR A 448 -1.79 -8.89 -26.95
C TYR A 448 -1.04 -9.21 -28.24
N THR A 449 -0.11 -8.33 -28.61
CA THR A 449 0.85 -8.52 -29.70
C THR A 449 2.27 -8.52 -29.17
N GLU A 450 3.02 -9.60 -29.39
CA GLU A 450 4.45 -9.67 -29.07
C GLU A 450 5.25 -8.75 -30.02
N LEU A 451 6.02 -7.81 -29.47
CA LEU A 451 6.69 -6.72 -30.19
C LEU A 451 8.15 -6.49 -29.77
N ALA A 452 8.80 -7.40 -29.05
CA ALA A 452 10.15 -7.20 -28.50
C ALA A 452 11.16 -6.64 -29.52
N GLU A 453 11.26 -7.27 -30.69
CA GLU A 453 12.17 -6.85 -31.77
C GLU A 453 11.86 -5.45 -32.29
N LYS A 454 10.58 -5.10 -32.44
CA LYS A 454 10.19 -3.77 -32.93
C LYS A 454 10.44 -2.69 -31.91
N MET A 455 10.31 -3.03 -30.63
CA MET A 455 10.56 -2.14 -29.51
C MET A 455 12.04 -2.05 -29.13
N GLY A 456 12.92 -2.89 -29.69
CA GLY A 456 14.37 -2.82 -29.47
C GLY A 456 14.86 -3.55 -28.22
N ILE A 457 14.09 -4.53 -27.74
CA ILE A 457 14.37 -5.28 -26.52
C ILE A 457 14.73 -6.76 -26.80
N ASP A 458 14.85 -7.16 -28.06
CA ASP A 458 15.19 -8.50 -28.53
C ASP A 458 16.69 -8.83 -28.38
N GLY A 459 17.33 -8.30 -27.34
CA GLY A 459 18.77 -8.34 -27.09
C GLY A 459 19.38 -9.75 -27.01
N THR A 460 20.52 -9.87 -26.33
CA THR A 460 21.23 -11.16 -26.29
C THR A 460 20.43 -12.22 -25.53
N ILE A 461 20.38 -13.43 -26.10
CA ILE A 461 19.85 -14.62 -25.43
C ILE A 461 20.56 -14.78 -24.08
N SER A 462 19.80 -14.70 -23.00
CA SER A 462 20.29 -14.79 -21.62
C SER A 462 19.22 -15.39 -20.71
N HIS A 463 19.64 -15.82 -19.53
CA HIS A 463 18.74 -16.28 -18.48
C HIS A 463 18.36 -15.09 -17.61
N SER A 464 17.36 -14.32 -18.04
CA SER A 464 16.80 -13.22 -17.27
C SER A 464 15.98 -13.74 -16.10
N ARG A 465 16.29 -13.25 -14.90
CA ARG A 465 15.68 -13.73 -13.67
C ARG A 465 14.59 -12.80 -13.13
N ASP A 466 14.76 -11.50 -13.33
CA ASP A 466 13.89 -10.50 -12.72
C ASP A 466 13.98 -9.16 -13.45
N ILE A 467 12.98 -8.30 -13.22
CA ILE A 467 12.82 -6.98 -13.83
C ILE A 467 12.23 -5.99 -12.83
N ALA A 468 12.72 -4.75 -12.84
CA ALA A 468 12.11 -3.61 -12.18
C ALA A 468 12.03 -2.42 -13.13
N PHE A 469 11.02 -1.56 -12.98
CA PHE A 469 10.83 -0.38 -13.81
C PHE A 469 10.80 0.90 -12.97
N GLY A 470 11.05 2.04 -13.62
CA GLY A 470 11.08 3.36 -13.00
C GLY A 470 11.62 4.40 -13.97
N ASP A 471 11.52 5.68 -13.64
CA ASP A 471 12.11 6.78 -14.41
C ASP A 471 13.54 7.02 -13.88
N PHE A 472 14.55 6.36 -14.45
CA PHE A 472 15.92 6.36 -13.90
C PHE A 472 16.73 7.58 -14.35
N ASP A 473 16.37 8.20 -15.46
CA ASP A 473 17.03 9.39 -16.00
C ASP A 473 16.23 10.70 -15.81
N GLU A 474 15.07 10.62 -15.15
CA GLU A 474 14.17 11.73 -14.78
C GLU A 474 13.60 12.50 -15.98
N ASP A 475 13.44 11.83 -17.12
CA ASP A 475 12.90 12.42 -18.34
C ASP A 475 11.35 12.34 -18.42
N GLY A 476 10.74 11.53 -17.55
CA GLY A 476 9.30 11.34 -17.42
C GLY A 476 8.72 10.13 -18.13
N ASP A 477 9.54 9.21 -18.63
CA ASP A 477 9.10 7.90 -19.11
C ASP A 477 9.64 6.73 -18.30
N LEU A 478 9.03 5.56 -18.54
CA LEU A 478 9.32 4.36 -17.76
C LEU A 478 10.43 3.57 -18.43
N ASP A 479 11.60 3.62 -17.83
CA ASP A 479 12.73 2.75 -18.10
C ASP A 479 12.57 1.41 -17.37
N PHE A 480 13.43 0.45 -17.66
CA PHE A 480 13.48 -0.78 -16.88
C PHE A 480 14.86 -1.43 -16.82
N PHE A 481 15.11 -2.11 -15.71
CA PHE A 481 16.34 -2.81 -15.40
C PHE A 481 16.10 -4.32 -15.32
N VAL A 482 16.87 -5.09 -16.07
CA VAL A 482 16.77 -6.55 -16.16
C VAL A 482 18.02 -7.19 -15.58
N VAL A 483 17.83 -8.12 -14.65
CA VAL A 483 18.93 -8.90 -14.08
C VAL A 483 19.07 -10.28 -14.71
N ASN A 484 20.32 -10.68 -14.96
CA ASN A 484 20.65 -11.90 -15.69
C ASN A 484 21.53 -12.83 -14.87
N GLU A 485 21.24 -14.13 -14.95
CA GLU A 485 22.00 -15.19 -14.27
C GLU A 485 23.34 -15.46 -14.98
N ASP A 486 23.33 -15.50 -16.31
CA ASP A 486 24.46 -15.97 -17.13
C ASP A 486 25.05 -14.87 -18.04
N ALA A 487 24.51 -13.65 -17.99
CA ALA A 487 24.92 -12.50 -18.78
C ALA A 487 24.96 -11.22 -17.93
N SER A 488 25.38 -10.10 -18.53
CA SER A 488 25.33 -8.78 -17.90
C SER A 488 23.90 -8.36 -17.63
N ASN A 489 23.65 -7.65 -16.52
CA ASN A 489 22.40 -6.92 -16.34
C ASN A 489 22.25 -5.83 -17.41
N ILE A 490 21.01 -5.46 -17.74
CA ILE A 490 20.71 -4.50 -18.80
C ILE A 490 19.79 -3.40 -18.26
N LEU A 491 20.16 -2.13 -18.50
CA LEU A 491 19.29 -0.98 -18.28
C LEU A 491 18.78 -0.47 -19.63
N TYR A 492 17.46 -0.48 -19.81
CA TYR A 492 16.80 0.04 -21.00
C TYR A 492 16.20 1.41 -20.70
N SER A 493 16.58 2.41 -21.50
CA SER A 493 15.90 3.72 -21.50
C SER A 493 14.75 3.70 -22.50
N ASN A 494 13.61 4.28 -22.11
CA ASN A 494 12.44 4.41 -22.96
C ASN A 494 12.58 5.64 -23.84
N LEU A 495 12.65 5.43 -25.15
CA LEU A 495 12.72 6.50 -26.14
C LEU A 495 11.32 7.00 -26.55
N ARG A 496 10.27 6.55 -25.83
CA ARG A 496 8.85 6.76 -26.08
C ARG A 496 8.36 6.06 -27.35
N GLN A 497 7.05 6.04 -27.53
CA GLN A 497 6.39 5.45 -28.71
C GLN A 497 6.74 3.95 -28.88
N GLY A 498 6.96 3.23 -27.77
CA GLY A 498 7.29 1.81 -27.75
C GLY A 498 8.66 1.51 -28.34
N ARG A 499 9.68 2.30 -28.00
CA ARG A 499 11.07 2.11 -28.44
C ARG A 499 11.99 2.21 -27.23
N PHE A 500 12.92 1.29 -27.12
CA PHE A 500 13.89 1.23 -26.03
C PHE A 500 15.31 1.17 -26.56
N GLU A 501 16.25 1.66 -25.76
CA GLU A 501 17.68 1.61 -26.01
C GLU A 501 18.41 1.02 -24.79
N ASP A 502 19.32 0.07 -25.04
CA ASP A 502 20.26 -0.40 -24.02
C ASP A 502 21.27 0.71 -23.71
N ILE A 503 21.15 1.29 -22.52
CA ILE A 503 22.02 2.34 -22.00
C ILE A 503 22.97 1.84 -20.92
N THR A 504 23.12 0.53 -20.73
CA THR A 504 23.88 -0.08 -19.63
C THR A 504 25.30 0.49 -19.49
N GLN A 505 26.00 0.63 -20.61
CA GLN A 505 27.37 1.16 -20.62
C GLN A 505 27.40 2.68 -20.36
N GLN A 506 26.46 3.42 -20.94
CA GLN A 506 26.32 4.86 -20.80
C GLN A 506 25.98 5.24 -19.35
N ALA A 507 25.10 4.47 -18.74
CA ALA A 507 24.63 4.61 -17.37
C ALA A 507 25.69 4.19 -16.33
N GLY A 508 26.81 3.57 -16.74
CA GLY A 508 27.88 3.17 -15.83
C GLY A 508 27.60 1.90 -15.02
N ILE A 509 26.61 1.09 -15.44
CA ILE A 509 26.30 -0.18 -14.80
C ILE A 509 27.41 -1.20 -15.08
N ALA A 510 27.86 -1.88 -14.03
CA ALA A 510 28.98 -2.80 -14.12
C ALA A 510 28.55 -4.14 -14.73
N ASN A 511 29.41 -4.70 -15.58
CA ASN A 511 29.17 -5.98 -16.24
C ASN A 511 29.52 -7.15 -15.31
N HIS A 512 28.53 -7.69 -14.61
CA HIS A 512 28.64 -8.88 -13.77
C HIS A 512 27.48 -9.85 -14.03
N PRO A 513 27.77 -11.14 -14.35
CA PRO A 513 26.75 -12.19 -14.34
C PRO A 513 26.49 -12.70 -12.92
N GLY A 514 25.51 -13.60 -12.78
CA GLY A 514 25.18 -14.25 -11.53
C GLY A 514 24.24 -13.46 -10.64
N SER A 515 23.47 -12.53 -11.22
CA SER A 515 22.45 -11.77 -10.48
C SER A 515 21.25 -12.68 -10.14
N GLY A 516 20.61 -12.43 -8.99
CA GLY A 516 19.49 -13.22 -8.48
C GLY A 516 18.12 -12.58 -8.72
N ALA A 517 17.95 -11.36 -8.21
CA ALA A 517 16.76 -10.52 -8.20
C ALA A 517 17.15 -9.04 -8.09
N VAL A 518 16.22 -8.13 -8.38
CA VAL A 518 16.43 -6.67 -8.32
C VAL A 518 15.36 -5.99 -7.46
N ALA A 519 15.75 -4.97 -6.71
CA ALA A 519 14.83 -4.02 -6.09
C ALA A 519 15.24 -2.58 -6.46
N VAL A 520 14.26 -1.70 -6.64
CA VAL A 520 14.47 -0.29 -7.00
C VAL A 520 13.75 0.61 -6.01
N GLY A 521 14.34 1.75 -5.68
CA GLY A 521 13.74 2.69 -4.74
C GLY A 521 14.69 3.80 -4.33
N ASP A 522 14.14 4.93 -3.91
CA ASP A 522 14.88 6.05 -3.32
C ASP A 522 15.18 5.74 -1.84
N TYR A 523 16.20 4.91 -1.58
CA TYR A 523 16.50 4.48 -0.20
C TYR A 523 17.17 5.58 0.63
N ASN A 524 17.85 6.53 -0.01
CA ASN A 524 18.60 7.59 0.66
C ASN A 524 17.83 8.92 0.71
N ASN A 525 16.60 8.95 0.17
CA ASN A 525 15.69 10.09 0.14
C ASN A 525 16.28 11.32 -0.60
N ASP A 526 17.06 11.08 -1.66
CA ASP A 526 17.65 12.13 -2.50
C ASP A 526 16.78 12.51 -3.71
N GLY A 527 15.69 11.78 -3.94
CA GLY A 527 14.74 12.01 -5.03
C GLY A 527 15.05 11.25 -6.31
N PHE A 528 16.03 10.34 -6.31
CA PHE A 528 16.37 9.51 -7.45
C PHE A 528 16.25 8.03 -7.12
N LEU A 529 15.79 7.22 -8.09
CA LEU A 529 15.66 5.78 -7.89
C LEU A 529 17.03 5.09 -7.95
N ASP A 530 17.38 4.41 -6.87
CA ASP A 530 18.57 3.59 -6.74
C ASP A 530 18.26 2.11 -7.04
N ILE A 531 19.30 1.31 -7.32
CA ILE A 531 19.15 -0.09 -7.74
C ILE A 531 19.95 -1.02 -6.83
N PHE A 532 19.27 -1.98 -6.20
CA PHE A 532 19.90 -3.08 -5.47
C PHE A 532 19.77 -4.40 -6.22
N VAL A 533 20.89 -5.12 -6.38
CA VAL A 533 20.97 -6.40 -7.09
C VAL A 533 21.51 -7.48 -6.16
N THR A 534 20.75 -8.57 -6.01
CA THR A 534 21.20 -9.75 -5.27
C THR A 534 22.08 -10.66 -6.12
N ALA A 535 22.84 -11.54 -5.47
CA ALA A 535 23.74 -12.47 -6.15
C ALA A 535 23.40 -13.94 -5.88
N LEU A 536 23.64 -14.76 -6.89
CA LEU A 536 23.73 -16.21 -6.80
C LEU A 536 25.18 -16.65 -6.48
N GLU A 537 25.45 -17.96 -6.42
CA GLU A 537 26.73 -18.52 -5.92
C GLU A 537 28.01 -17.93 -6.53
N ASN A 538 27.98 -17.48 -7.78
CA ASN A 538 29.14 -16.90 -8.49
C ASN A 538 28.97 -15.42 -8.83
N GLY A 539 27.90 -14.78 -8.36
CA GLY A 539 27.57 -13.38 -8.62
C GLY A 539 28.18 -12.43 -7.60
N ILE A 540 27.81 -11.15 -7.72
CA ILE A 540 28.24 -10.09 -6.80
C ILE A 540 27.01 -9.26 -6.42
N TYR A 541 26.81 -9.06 -5.10
CA TYR A 541 25.78 -8.14 -4.60
C TYR A 541 26.18 -6.70 -4.93
N GLN A 542 25.26 -5.91 -5.45
CA GLN A 542 25.53 -4.54 -5.92
C GLN A 542 24.47 -3.57 -5.41
N MET A 543 24.90 -2.38 -5.01
CA MET A 543 24.04 -1.24 -4.73
C MET A 543 24.52 -0.08 -5.60
N TYR A 544 23.67 0.34 -6.54
CA TYR A 544 23.92 1.42 -7.46
C TYR A 544 23.20 2.68 -6.99
N LEU A 545 23.99 3.71 -6.73
CA LEU A 545 23.52 5.05 -6.42
C LEU A 545 23.30 5.82 -7.73
N ASN A 546 22.08 6.28 -7.96
CA ASN A 546 21.73 7.17 -9.06
C ASN A 546 22.26 8.58 -8.77
N LYS A 547 22.93 9.17 -9.75
CA LYS A 547 23.51 10.51 -9.61
C LYS A 547 22.54 11.62 -10.03
N GLY A 548 21.32 11.28 -10.46
CA GLY A 548 20.31 12.22 -10.95
C GLY A 548 20.58 12.76 -12.35
N ASP A 549 21.48 12.13 -13.10
CA ASP A 549 21.82 12.47 -14.48
C ASP A 549 21.76 11.25 -15.42
N GLY A 550 20.99 10.23 -15.03
CA GLY A 550 20.86 8.94 -15.75
C GLY A 550 22.10 8.04 -15.62
N THR A 551 23.07 8.38 -14.77
CA THR A 551 24.25 7.56 -14.51
C THR A 551 24.32 7.10 -13.06
N PHE A 552 24.95 5.94 -12.87
CA PHE A 552 25.05 5.24 -11.59
C PHE A 552 26.50 5.05 -11.15
N GLU A 553 26.71 4.98 -9.84
CA GLU A 553 27.96 4.53 -9.23
C GLU A 553 27.73 3.51 -8.12
N GLU A 554 28.74 2.72 -7.77
CA GLU A 554 28.65 1.83 -6.62
C GLU A 554 28.58 2.62 -5.31
N ASP A 555 27.51 2.40 -4.53
CA ASP A 555 27.38 3.03 -3.23
C ASP A 555 28.40 2.46 -2.23
N ARG A 556 29.19 3.34 -1.63
CA ARG A 556 30.22 2.95 -0.66
C ARG A 556 29.66 2.72 0.74
N ARG A 557 28.47 3.26 1.05
CA ARG A 557 27.84 3.17 2.37
C ARG A 557 27.34 1.74 2.64
N SER A 558 26.83 1.07 1.63
CA SER A 558 26.31 -0.31 1.64
C SER A 558 27.36 -1.41 1.75
N ARG A 559 28.66 -1.12 1.64
CA ARG A 559 29.73 -2.15 1.62
C ARG A 559 29.73 -3.12 2.80
N ALA A 560 29.31 -2.67 3.98
CA ALA A 560 29.22 -3.53 5.16
C ALA A 560 28.12 -4.60 4.97
N MET A 561 26.93 -4.17 4.54
CA MET A 561 25.79 -5.03 4.19
C MET A 561 26.14 -5.97 3.02
N LEU A 562 26.70 -5.47 1.92
CA LEU A 562 27.07 -6.31 0.76
C LEU A 562 28.07 -7.42 1.14
N LYS A 563 28.87 -7.20 2.20
CA LYS A 563 29.81 -8.19 2.72
C LYS A 563 29.13 -9.26 3.58
N SER A 564 28.14 -8.91 4.41
CA SER A 564 27.40 -9.92 5.19
C SER A 564 26.55 -10.83 4.30
N LEU A 565 26.01 -10.26 3.21
CA LEU A 565 25.22 -10.96 2.20
C LEU A 565 25.99 -12.05 1.42
N GLN A 566 27.32 -12.04 1.40
CA GLN A 566 28.15 -13.06 0.72
C GLN A 566 27.97 -14.48 1.28
N SER A 567 27.23 -14.65 2.37
CA SER A 567 26.86 -15.95 2.94
C SER A 567 25.51 -16.48 2.46
N VAL A 568 24.81 -15.72 1.62
CA VAL A 568 23.47 -15.99 1.11
C VAL A 568 23.55 -16.10 -0.42
N ARG A 569 22.79 -17.05 -0.97
CA ARG A 569 22.41 -17.08 -2.37
C ARG A 569 21.07 -16.36 -2.47
N GLY A 570 21.09 -15.07 -2.82
CA GLY A 570 19.90 -14.22 -2.86
C GLY A 570 19.01 -14.56 -4.06
N LEU A 571 17.79 -15.00 -3.77
CA LEU A 571 16.81 -15.44 -4.79
C LEU A 571 15.69 -14.42 -5.00
N ASP A 572 15.42 -13.58 -4.00
CA ASP A 572 14.44 -12.51 -4.03
C ASP A 572 14.84 -11.39 -3.07
N THR A 573 14.35 -10.17 -3.31
CA THR A 573 14.64 -9.00 -2.47
C THR A 573 13.57 -7.94 -2.61
N ARG A 574 13.34 -7.14 -1.57
CA ARG A 574 12.47 -5.96 -1.64
C ARG A 574 13.05 -4.80 -0.83
N PHE A 575 12.82 -3.60 -1.33
CA PHE A 575 12.86 -2.39 -0.52
C PHE A 575 11.50 -2.21 0.14
N PHE A 576 11.48 -1.87 1.42
CA PHE A 576 10.26 -1.55 2.17
C PHE A 576 10.61 -0.78 3.44
N ASP A 577 9.67 -0.06 4.03
CA ASP A 577 9.88 0.73 5.25
C ASP A 577 9.21 -0.01 6.42
N PHE A 578 9.96 -0.86 7.13
CA PHE A 578 9.34 -1.77 8.11
C PHE A 578 9.06 -1.09 9.44
N ASP A 579 9.79 -0.04 9.78
CA ASP A 579 9.59 0.71 11.01
C ASP A 579 8.84 2.03 10.78
N ASN A 580 8.33 2.27 9.56
CA ASN A 580 7.60 3.46 9.14
C ASN A 580 8.37 4.78 9.37
N ASP A 581 9.70 4.77 9.41
CA ASP A 581 10.51 5.95 9.70
C ASP A 581 10.67 6.90 8.50
N GLY A 582 10.29 6.44 7.30
CA GLY A 582 10.36 7.16 6.03
C GLY A 582 11.56 6.80 5.17
N PHE A 583 12.41 5.86 5.58
CA PHE A 583 13.56 5.36 4.81
C PHE A 583 13.34 3.90 4.39
N LEU A 584 13.73 3.55 3.17
CA LEU A 584 13.60 2.17 2.70
C LEU A 584 14.69 1.28 3.31
N ASP A 585 14.25 0.22 3.97
CA ASP A 585 14.99 -0.94 4.45
C ASP A 585 15.08 -2.04 3.39
N ILE A 586 15.84 -3.10 3.65
CA ILE A 586 16.03 -4.21 2.70
C ILE A 586 15.78 -5.54 3.39
N VAL A 587 14.95 -6.37 2.76
CA VAL A 587 14.90 -7.81 3.02
C VAL A 587 15.49 -8.58 1.85
N VAL A 588 16.39 -9.52 2.14
CA VAL A 588 16.94 -10.47 1.16
C VAL A 588 16.50 -11.88 1.54
N VAL A 589 15.87 -12.57 0.59
CA VAL A 589 15.39 -13.95 0.76
C VAL A 589 16.13 -14.89 -0.18
N GLY A 590 16.61 -16.00 0.36
CA GLY A 590 17.36 -16.98 -0.39
C GLY A 590 17.81 -18.19 0.42
N GLU A 591 18.91 -18.80 -0.02
CA GLU A 591 19.48 -19.99 0.59
C GLU A 591 20.80 -19.67 1.30
N PRO A 592 21.06 -20.22 2.49
CA PRO A 592 22.37 -20.08 3.10
C PRO A 592 23.41 -20.91 2.35
N ILE A 593 24.54 -20.30 1.99
CA ILE A 593 25.66 -21.00 1.35
C ILE A 593 26.29 -22.02 2.31
N ASN A 594 26.31 -21.70 3.61
CA ASN A 594 26.79 -22.59 4.66
C ASN A 594 25.64 -22.98 5.60
N LYS A 595 25.58 -24.25 6.02
CA LYS A 595 24.53 -24.75 6.94
C LYS A 595 24.48 -24.07 8.32
N SER A 596 25.45 -23.23 8.65
CA SER A 596 25.54 -22.48 9.91
C SER A 596 25.07 -21.04 9.80
N THR A 597 24.63 -20.59 8.62
CA THR A 597 24.13 -19.23 8.37
C THR A 597 22.65 -19.28 7.99
N HIS A 598 22.00 -18.12 8.02
CA HIS A 598 20.62 -17.93 7.58
C HIS A 598 20.59 -17.46 6.13
N GLY A 599 19.57 -17.86 5.39
CA GLY A 599 19.32 -17.46 4.00
C GLY A 599 18.34 -16.30 3.87
N VAL A 600 17.75 -15.85 4.97
CA VAL A 600 16.91 -14.65 5.02
C VAL A 600 17.58 -13.63 5.95
N LEU A 601 17.83 -12.43 5.43
CA LEU A 601 18.47 -11.34 6.16
C LEU A 601 17.63 -10.07 6.03
N LEU A 602 17.57 -9.30 7.12
CA LEU A 602 16.89 -8.01 7.20
C LEU A 602 17.89 -6.92 7.54
N PHE A 603 17.81 -5.80 6.85
CA PHE A 603 18.69 -4.66 7.04
C PHE A 603 17.92 -3.37 7.23
N HIS A 604 18.16 -2.69 8.36
CA HIS A 604 17.58 -1.39 8.67
C HIS A 604 18.44 -0.26 8.10
N ASN A 605 17.81 0.73 7.48
CA ASN A 605 18.46 1.93 6.97
C ASN A 605 18.49 3.01 8.05
N ASP A 606 19.68 3.43 8.47
CA ASP A 606 19.86 4.38 9.57
C ASP A 606 19.51 5.85 9.21
N GLY A 607 18.87 6.08 8.06
CA GLY A 607 18.57 7.40 7.51
C GLY A 607 19.78 8.14 6.92
N THR A 608 20.98 7.57 7.00
CA THR A 608 22.20 8.10 6.36
C THR A 608 22.55 7.38 5.06
N GLY A 609 21.73 6.39 4.68
CA GLY A 609 21.97 5.47 3.59
C GLY A 609 22.95 4.34 3.95
N LYS A 610 23.15 4.06 5.25
CA LYS A 610 23.85 2.86 5.70
C LYS A 610 22.85 1.85 6.22
N PHE A 611 23.18 0.60 6.01
CA PHE A 611 22.36 -0.53 6.40
C PHE A 611 22.98 -1.28 7.58
N GLU A 612 22.22 -1.40 8.67
CA GLU A 612 22.53 -2.23 9.83
C GLU A 612 21.85 -3.59 9.71
N ASP A 613 22.57 -4.68 10.04
CA ASP A 613 22.00 -6.03 10.04
C ASP A 613 21.08 -6.21 11.25
N THR A 614 19.78 -6.24 11.00
CA THR A 614 18.72 -6.41 12.00
C THR A 614 18.04 -7.77 11.87
N SER A 615 18.73 -8.76 11.28
CA SER A 615 18.18 -10.12 11.10
C SER A 615 17.79 -10.82 12.41
N SER A 616 18.26 -10.33 13.57
CA SER A 616 17.79 -10.79 14.89
C SER A 616 16.34 -10.45 15.22
N LEU A 617 15.71 -9.55 14.45
CA LEU A 617 14.28 -9.25 14.56
C LEU A 617 13.41 -10.35 13.95
N LEU A 618 13.98 -11.19 13.07
CA LEU A 618 13.31 -12.32 12.44
C LEU A 618 13.32 -13.57 13.34
N PRO A 619 12.35 -14.50 13.17
CA PRO A 619 12.38 -15.79 13.88
C PRO A 619 13.65 -16.59 13.57
N ALA A 620 14.28 -17.15 14.60
CA ALA A 620 15.55 -17.86 14.47
C ALA A 620 15.47 -19.13 13.60
N GLU A 621 14.27 -19.71 13.49
CA GLU A 621 13.91 -20.87 12.68
C GLU A 621 13.76 -20.58 11.18
N LEU A 622 13.74 -19.30 10.77
CA LEU A 622 13.66 -18.90 9.37
C LEU A 622 15.02 -19.07 8.69
N ILE A 623 15.33 -20.28 8.24
CA ILE A 623 16.66 -20.60 7.69
C ILE A 623 16.79 -20.27 6.20
N SER A 624 15.71 -20.27 5.42
CA SER A 624 15.76 -20.04 3.98
C SER A 624 14.41 -19.55 3.44
N GLY A 625 14.42 -18.98 2.24
CA GLY A 625 13.21 -18.73 1.47
C GLY A 625 13.47 -18.73 -0.04
N GLN A 626 12.40 -18.66 -0.82
CA GLN A 626 12.41 -18.64 -2.28
C GLN A 626 11.81 -17.36 -2.87
N LYS A 627 10.74 -16.86 -2.23
CA LYS A 627 10.01 -15.65 -2.64
C LYS A 627 9.60 -14.86 -1.41
N VAL A 628 9.54 -13.54 -1.55
CA VAL A 628 9.00 -12.63 -0.55
C VAL A 628 7.98 -11.68 -1.18
N VAL A 629 6.87 -11.49 -0.48
CA VAL A 629 5.89 -10.45 -0.78
C VAL A 629 5.60 -9.70 0.52
N ILE A 630 5.31 -8.40 0.40
CA ILE A 630 5.15 -7.48 1.52
C ILE A 630 3.75 -6.91 1.44
N ALA A 631 3.03 -6.92 2.56
CA ALA A 631 1.70 -6.36 2.67
C ALA A 631 1.36 -6.13 4.15
N ASP A 632 0.55 -5.12 4.45
CA ASP A 632 -0.12 -4.98 5.75
C ASP A 632 -1.35 -5.89 5.73
N TYR A 633 -1.27 -7.10 6.31
CA TYR A 633 -2.30 -8.11 6.11
C TYR A 633 -3.49 -7.97 7.07
N ASN A 634 -3.31 -7.29 8.20
CA ASN A 634 -4.31 -7.07 9.24
C ASN A 634 -4.79 -5.61 9.31
N GLU A 635 -4.34 -4.76 8.38
CA GLU A 635 -4.71 -3.34 8.27
C GLU A 635 -4.37 -2.54 9.53
N ASP A 636 -3.23 -2.87 10.16
CA ASP A 636 -2.79 -2.23 11.41
C ASP A 636 -1.75 -1.11 11.20
N GLY A 637 -1.27 -0.94 9.96
CA GLY A 637 -0.41 0.14 9.53
C GLY A 637 1.08 -0.16 9.47
N ASP A 638 1.51 -1.39 9.75
CA ASP A 638 2.87 -1.83 9.43
C ASP A 638 2.91 -2.95 8.39
N LEU A 639 4.07 -3.09 7.76
CA LEU A 639 4.26 -3.99 6.63
C LEU A 639 4.77 -5.35 7.14
N ASP A 640 4.05 -6.41 6.78
CA ASP A 640 4.35 -7.79 7.13
C ASP A 640 5.08 -8.52 6.00
N LEU A 641 5.72 -9.66 6.33
CA LEU A 641 6.47 -10.46 5.36
C LEU A 641 5.79 -11.80 5.10
N PHE A 642 5.49 -12.07 3.84
CA PHE A 642 5.08 -13.38 3.34
C PHE A 642 6.25 -14.05 2.65
N ILE A 643 6.75 -15.15 3.23
CA ILE A 643 7.89 -15.88 2.70
C ILE A 643 7.45 -17.29 2.30
N GLN A 644 7.59 -17.61 1.01
CA GLN A 644 7.50 -18.98 0.55
C GLN A 644 8.86 -19.66 0.68
N GLU A 645 8.94 -20.77 1.41
CA GLU A 645 10.17 -21.56 1.55
C GLU A 645 10.41 -22.46 0.34
N GLN A 646 11.62 -23.01 0.23
CA GLN A 646 12.05 -23.86 -0.90
C GLN A 646 11.17 -25.09 -1.13
N ASP A 647 10.63 -25.67 -0.07
CA ASP A 647 9.72 -26.82 -0.12
C ASP A 647 8.27 -26.44 -0.45
N GLY A 648 7.99 -25.13 -0.63
CA GLY A 648 6.67 -24.58 -0.90
C GLY A 648 5.82 -24.31 0.34
N SER A 649 6.32 -24.57 1.55
CA SER A 649 5.68 -24.06 2.77
C SER A 649 5.67 -22.53 2.79
N ILE A 650 4.75 -21.94 3.54
CA ILE A 650 4.59 -20.49 3.67
C ILE A 650 4.78 -20.07 5.11
N ARG A 651 5.41 -18.91 5.31
CA ARG A 651 5.43 -18.18 6.58
C ARG A 651 4.87 -16.79 6.39
N LEU A 652 3.95 -16.41 7.28
CA LEU A 652 3.55 -15.03 7.49
C LEU A 652 4.24 -14.53 8.75
N LEU A 653 5.08 -13.51 8.61
CA LEU A 653 5.78 -12.87 9.71
C LEU A 653 5.13 -11.50 9.96
N ARG A 654 4.33 -11.42 11.02
CA ARG A 654 3.69 -10.17 11.44
C ARG A 654 4.72 -9.21 12.01
N ASN A 655 4.69 -7.95 11.61
CA ASN A 655 5.55 -6.90 12.11
C ASN A 655 4.98 -6.33 13.41
N ASP A 656 5.53 -6.73 14.55
CA ASP A 656 5.05 -6.24 15.84
C ASP A 656 5.70 -4.88 16.18
N GLY A 657 5.09 -3.77 15.75
CA GLY A 657 5.35 -2.43 16.28
C GLY A 657 5.91 -1.40 15.29
N GLY A 658 5.94 -1.69 13.99
CA GLY A 658 6.29 -0.70 12.96
C GLY A 658 5.32 0.49 12.96
N ASN A 659 4.04 0.23 13.24
CA ASN A 659 2.96 1.23 13.35
C ASN A 659 3.04 2.15 14.59
N VAL A 660 4.12 2.06 15.39
CA VAL A 660 4.45 3.09 16.38
C VAL A 660 4.81 4.40 15.67
N ASN A 661 5.50 4.31 14.53
CA ASN A 661 5.63 5.40 13.59
C ASN A 661 4.39 5.47 12.70
N LYS A 662 4.22 6.64 12.08
CA LYS A 662 3.07 7.03 11.30
C LYS A 662 3.25 6.66 9.85
N TYR A 663 2.16 6.44 9.13
CA TYR A 663 2.20 6.05 7.72
C TYR A 663 1.12 6.75 6.90
N LEU A 664 1.18 6.54 5.59
CA LEU A 664 0.18 6.88 4.59
C LEU A 664 0.05 5.70 3.61
N LYS A 665 -1.17 5.26 3.32
CA LYS A 665 -1.46 4.40 2.18
C LYS A 665 -2.08 5.23 1.06
N VAL A 666 -1.57 5.14 -0.16
CA VAL A 666 -2.06 5.91 -1.31
C VAL A 666 -2.47 4.96 -2.43
N GLN A 667 -3.74 5.01 -2.81
CA GLN A 667 -4.30 4.34 -3.98
C GLN A 667 -4.66 5.39 -5.04
N LEU A 668 -4.17 5.21 -6.26
CA LEU A 668 -4.52 6.06 -7.39
C LEU A 668 -5.68 5.48 -8.17
N VAL A 669 -6.57 6.35 -8.67
CA VAL A 669 -7.70 5.97 -9.52
C VAL A 669 -7.69 6.77 -10.82
N GLY A 670 -7.20 6.16 -11.89
CA GLY A 670 -7.21 6.68 -13.26
C GLY A 670 -8.63 6.72 -13.84
N LEU A 671 -8.91 7.72 -14.67
CA LEU A 671 -10.24 7.87 -15.28
C LEU A 671 -10.48 6.85 -16.38
N ARG A 672 -11.42 5.92 -16.15
CA ARG A 672 -11.88 4.93 -17.15
C ARG A 672 -12.70 5.54 -18.30
N THR A 673 -13.18 6.78 -18.14
CA THR A 673 -13.95 7.49 -19.17
C THR A 673 -13.26 8.80 -19.54
N GLY A 674 -13.27 9.16 -20.84
CA GLY A 674 -12.61 10.36 -21.32
C GLY A 674 -11.35 10.04 -22.14
N SER A 675 -10.20 10.61 -21.77
CA SER A 675 -8.97 10.44 -22.56
C SER A 675 -8.35 9.05 -22.43
N GLY A 676 -8.62 8.30 -21.36
CA GLY A 676 -8.18 6.91 -21.20
C GLY A 676 -6.67 6.72 -21.25
N LYS A 677 -5.90 7.74 -20.87
CA LYS A 677 -4.42 7.81 -21.02
C LYS A 677 -3.64 7.39 -19.77
N ASN A 678 -4.34 6.88 -18.77
CA ASN A 678 -3.75 6.32 -17.56
C ASN A 678 -4.51 5.03 -17.27
N ASN A 679 -3.79 4.00 -16.84
CA ASN A 679 -4.39 2.78 -16.30
C ASN A 679 -5.10 3.07 -14.96
N HIS A 680 -6.03 2.21 -14.58
CA HIS A 680 -6.94 2.43 -13.45
C HIS A 680 -6.21 2.65 -12.13
N PHE A 681 -5.13 1.91 -11.88
CA PHE A 681 -4.36 2.02 -10.63
C PHE A 681 -3.18 3.00 -10.71
N GLY A 682 -3.02 3.70 -11.85
CA GLY A 682 -1.92 4.64 -12.05
C GLY A 682 -0.53 4.00 -11.99
N ILE A 683 -0.40 2.71 -12.28
CA ILE A 683 0.87 1.98 -12.36
C ILE A 683 1.84 2.74 -13.27
N GLY A 684 3.06 2.98 -12.79
CA GLY A 684 4.06 3.83 -13.41
C GLY A 684 4.07 5.28 -12.92
N SER A 685 3.14 5.69 -12.05
CA SER A 685 3.17 7.04 -11.47
C SER A 685 4.35 7.21 -10.52
N LYS A 686 4.85 8.44 -10.40
CA LYS A 686 5.75 8.84 -9.31
C LYS A 686 4.97 9.54 -8.20
N LEU A 687 5.05 9.02 -6.99
CA LEU A 687 4.58 9.66 -5.77
C LEU A 687 5.75 10.36 -5.08
N GLU A 688 5.58 11.63 -4.74
CA GLU A 688 6.53 12.39 -3.92
C GLU A 688 5.83 12.86 -2.64
N VAL A 689 6.41 12.57 -1.48
CA VAL A 689 5.86 12.98 -0.19
C VAL A 689 6.81 13.91 0.52
N ARG A 690 6.28 15.00 1.08
CA ARG A 690 6.98 15.78 2.10
C ARG A 690 6.20 15.88 3.37
N ALA A 691 6.89 15.69 4.47
CA ALA A 691 6.39 15.89 5.82
C ALA A 691 7.51 16.52 6.64
N GLY A 692 7.42 17.82 6.95
CA GLY A 692 8.48 18.53 7.67
C GLY A 692 9.84 18.46 6.95
N ASP A 693 10.79 17.75 7.55
CA ASP A 693 12.13 17.48 7.03
C ASP A 693 12.28 16.16 6.27
N LEU A 694 11.25 15.30 6.25
CA LEU A 694 11.21 14.09 5.44
C LEU A 694 10.80 14.43 4.00
N TYR A 695 11.56 13.90 3.04
CA TYR A 695 11.22 13.83 1.62
C TYR A 695 11.46 12.40 1.18
N GLN A 696 10.58 11.84 0.37
CA GLN A 696 10.76 10.52 -0.21
C GLN A 696 9.97 10.42 -1.52
N ILE A 697 10.41 9.56 -2.41
CA ILE A 697 9.65 9.19 -3.62
C ILE A 697 9.35 7.69 -3.66
N ARG A 698 8.26 7.33 -4.35
CA ARG A 698 7.91 5.95 -4.70
C ARG A 698 7.45 5.89 -6.15
N VAL A 699 7.77 4.80 -6.84
CA VAL A 699 7.08 4.41 -8.07
C VAL A 699 5.85 3.61 -7.68
N VAL A 700 4.73 3.87 -8.33
CA VAL A 700 3.51 3.07 -8.16
C VAL A 700 3.66 1.83 -9.04
N ASP A 701 3.96 0.69 -8.45
CA ASP A 701 4.09 -0.61 -9.12
C ASP A 701 3.00 -1.62 -8.68
N GLU A 702 2.17 -1.22 -7.72
CA GLU A 702 1.01 -1.96 -7.24
C GLU A 702 -0.15 -1.00 -6.88
N PRO A 703 -1.39 -1.50 -6.69
CA PRO A 703 -2.56 -0.65 -6.46
C PRO A 703 -2.50 0.28 -5.23
N VAL A 704 -1.80 -0.11 -4.17
CA VAL A 704 -1.70 0.65 -2.92
C VAL A 704 -0.23 0.85 -2.57
N THR A 705 0.22 2.10 -2.50
CA THR A 705 1.59 2.43 -2.09
C THR A 705 1.65 2.84 -0.62
N HIS A 706 2.49 2.18 0.17
CA HIS A 706 2.74 2.48 1.57
C HIS A 706 3.94 3.43 1.78
N LEU A 707 3.78 4.43 2.63
CA LEU A 707 4.77 5.49 2.89
C LEU A 707 4.88 5.78 4.39
N GLY A 708 6.03 5.49 5.02
CA GLY A 708 6.28 5.88 6.40
C GLY A 708 6.50 7.38 6.55
N LEU A 709 6.03 7.95 7.65
CA LEU A 709 6.10 9.38 7.99
C LEU A 709 6.96 9.65 9.23
N GLY A 710 7.48 8.61 9.87
CA GLY A 710 8.11 8.68 11.19
C GLY A 710 7.10 9.19 12.22
N GLN A 711 7.48 10.17 13.04
CA GLN A 711 6.60 10.72 14.08
C GLN A 711 5.73 11.90 13.62
N ARG A 712 5.55 12.08 12.29
CA ARG A 712 4.85 13.25 11.73
C ARG A 712 3.37 12.95 11.57
N LEU A 713 2.53 13.80 12.16
CA LEU A 713 1.07 13.63 12.21
C LEU A 713 0.36 13.91 10.87
N LYS A 714 1.09 14.39 9.87
CA LYS A 714 0.58 14.72 8.54
C LYS A 714 1.74 14.87 7.56
N ALA A 715 1.46 14.65 6.28
CA ALA A 715 2.30 15.19 5.22
C ALA A 715 1.91 16.64 4.91
N ASP A 716 2.86 17.44 4.44
CA ASP A 716 2.62 18.79 3.95
C ASP A 716 2.10 18.76 2.52
N VAL A 717 2.68 17.90 1.68
CA VAL A 717 2.25 17.67 0.30
C VAL A 717 2.51 16.22 -0.12
N VAL A 718 1.54 15.66 -0.83
CA VAL A 718 1.70 14.45 -1.64
C VAL A 718 1.53 14.88 -3.10
N ARG A 719 2.57 14.74 -3.92
CA ARG A 719 2.55 15.04 -5.35
C ARG A 719 2.52 13.73 -6.12
N ILE A 720 1.58 13.65 -7.05
CA ILE A 720 1.41 12.54 -7.98
C ILE A 720 1.83 13.05 -9.36
N LEU A 721 2.80 12.38 -9.97
CA LEU A 721 3.07 12.51 -11.39
C LEU A 721 2.49 11.27 -12.07
N TRP A 722 1.35 11.44 -12.74
CA TRP A 722 0.68 10.37 -13.48
C TRP A 722 1.54 9.87 -14.66
N PRO A 723 1.31 8.64 -15.18
CA PRO A 723 2.12 8.07 -16.27
C PRO A 723 2.11 8.93 -17.54
N ASN A 724 0.99 9.60 -17.82
CA ASN A 724 0.91 10.57 -18.92
C ASN A 724 1.66 11.91 -18.69
N GLY A 725 2.41 12.04 -17.60
CA GLY A 725 3.23 13.20 -17.24
C GLY A 725 2.46 14.34 -16.54
N THR A 726 1.17 14.16 -16.25
CA THR A 726 0.35 15.19 -15.59
C THR A 726 0.61 15.20 -14.08
N PRO A 727 1.02 16.34 -13.48
CA PRO A 727 1.17 16.44 -12.04
C PRO A 727 -0.15 16.75 -11.34
N GLN A 728 -0.30 16.28 -10.10
CA GLN A 728 -1.44 16.52 -9.21
C GLN A 728 -0.93 16.62 -7.77
N ASN A 729 -1.45 17.57 -6.97
CA ASN A 729 -0.96 17.80 -5.61
C ASN A 729 -2.10 17.69 -4.60
N LEU A 730 -1.85 16.96 -3.52
CA LEU A 730 -2.64 16.90 -2.29
C LEU A 730 -1.94 17.66 -1.19
N PHE A 731 -2.66 18.54 -0.50
CA PHE A 731 -2.10 19.37 0.57
C PHE A 731 -2.61 18.94 1.93
N TYR A 732 -1.67 18.83 2.87
CA TYR A 732 -1.93 18.53 4.27
C TYR A 732 -2.72 17.23 4.57
N PRO A 733 -2.49 16.10 3.86
CA PRO A 733 -3.10 14.84 4.28
C PRO A 733 -2.58 14.43 5.67
N GLY A 734 -3.47 13.96 6.56
CA GLY A 734 -3.11 13.42 7.88
C GLY A 734 -2.26 12.15 7.81
N SER A 735 -1.90 11.60 8.96
CA SER A 735 -1.25 10.28 9.07
C SER A 735 -2.25 9.17 9.40
N ASP A 736 -1.81 7.91 9.29
CA ASP A 736 -2.58 6.70 9.63
C ASP A 736 -3.91 6.65 8.87
N GLN A 737 -3.85 6.95 7.58
CA GLN A 737 -5.03 7.06 6.72
C GLN A 737 -4.76 6.53 5.31
N ASP A 738 -5.84 6.05 4.71
CA ASP A 738 -5.89 5.63 3.31
C ASP A 738 -6.36 6.80 2.44
N LEU A 739 -5.57 7.11 1.42
CA LEU A 739 -5.86 8.14 0.44
C LEU A 739 -6.20 7.50 -0.89
N ILE A 740 -7.46 7.64 -1.32
CA ILE A 740 -7.87 7.29 -2.68
C ILE A 740 -7.89 8.58 -3.49
N GLU A 741 -6.99 8.71 -4.46
CA GLU A 741 -6.88 9.91 -5.28
C GLU A 741 -7.24 9.66 -6.75
N GLU A 742 -8.36 10.26 -7.16
CA GLU A 742 -8.86 10.22 -8.52
C GLU A 742 -8.08 11.20 -9.42
N GLN A 743 -7.71 10.74 -10.62
CA GLN A 743 -7.11 11.61 -11.62
C GLN A 743 -8.03 12.79 -11.93
N THR A 744 -7.52 13.99 -11.75
CA THR A 744 -8.24 15.21 -12.08
C THR A 744 -7.74 15.82 -13.38
N LEU A 745 -8.62 15.91 -14.39
CA LEU A 745 -8.35 16.65 -15.64
C LEU A 745 -8.43 18.17 -15.41
N LYS A 746 -7.40 18.73 -14.78
CA LYS A 746 -7.18 20.19 -14.73
C LYS A 746 -5.86 20.51 -15.43
N GLY A 747 -5.77 21.71 -16.02
CA GLY A 747 -4.47 22.23 -16.44
C GLY A 747 -3.62 22.45 -15.20
N SER A 748 -2.74 21.50 -14.86
CA SER A 748 -1.92 21.57 -13.67
C SER A 748 -0.64 22.33 -13.99
N CYS A 749 -0.67 23.64 -13.76
CA CYS A 749 0.57 24.36 -13.55
C CYS A 749 1.25 23.75 -12.31
N ALA A 750 2.52 23.35 -12.43
CA ALA A 750 3.29 22.94 -11.26
C ALA A 750 3.46 24.14 -10.31
N PHE A 751 3.73 23.89 -9.03
CA PHE A 751 3.84 24.94 -8.01
C PHE A 751 5.25 24.99 -7.46
N ILE A 752 5.81 26.20 -7.34
CA ILE A 752 7.09 26.45 -6.67
C ILE A 752 6.83 26.75 -5.20
N TYR A 753 7.52 26.01 -4.32
CA TYR A 753 7.63 26.25 -2.88
C TYR A 753 9.07 26.57 -2.51
N THR A 754 9.27 27.40 -1.48
CA THR A 754 10.62 27.77 -1.01
C THR A 754 10.73 27.76 0.50
N TRP A 755 11.91 27.38 0.99
CA TRP A 755 12.20 27.36 2.42
C TRP A 755 12.35 28.79 2.96
N THR A 756 11.44 29.17 3.86
CA THR A 756 11.40 30.50 4.49
C THR A 756 12.33 30.65 5.69
N GLY A 757 12.99 29.57 6.13
CA GLY A 757 13.75 29.51 7.38
C GLY A 757 13.07 28.67 8.46
N GLU A 758 11.74 28.49 8.35
CA GLU A 758 10.94 27.72 9.32
C GLU A 758 10.05 26.66 8.63
N LYS A 759 9.56 26.96 7.42
CA LYS A 759 8.67 26.09 6.64
C LYS A 759 8.82 26.35 5.13
N TYR A 760 8.31 25.43 4.32
CA TYR A 760 8.08 25.70 2.90
C TYR A 760 6.82 26.54 2.72
N GLU A 761 6.88 27.52 1.81
CA GLU A 761 5.75 28.38 1.48
C GLU A 761 5.62 28.54 -0.03
N PHE A 762 4.37 28.57 -0.51
CA PHE A 762 4.02 28.69 -1.93
C PHE A 762 4.48 30.05 -2.48
N VAL A 763 5.17 30.04 -3.62
CA VAL A 763 5.65 31.25 -4.32
C VAL A 763 4.80 31.58 -5.53
N THR A 764 4.68 30.65 -6.47
CA THR A 764 3.97 30.85 -7.75
C THR A 764 3.67 29.52 -8.42
N ASP A 765 2.73 29.53 -9.36
CA ASP A 765 2.52 28.47 -10.34
C ASP A 765 3.40 28.67 -11.59
N ILE A 766 3.74 27.56 -12.26
CA ILE A 766 4.61 27.51 -13.45
C ILE A 766 3.97 26.68 -14.55
N ILE A 767 4.29 27.00 -15.80
CA ILE A 767 3.90 26.16 -16.93
C ILE A 767 4.70 24.86 -16.81
N TRP A 768 4.01 23.73 -16.96
CA TRP A 768 4.61 22.40 -16.89
C TRP A 768 4.72 21.78 -18.29
N ARG A 769 5.35 20.60 -18.40
CA ARG A 769 5.32 19.80 -19.64
C ARG A 769 3.87 19.56 -20.06
N SER A 770 3.64 19.55 -21.38
CA SER A 770 2.36 19.10 -21.91
C SER A 770 2.17 17.62 -21.63
N ALA A 771 0.93 17.19 -21.37
CA ALA A 771 0.62 15.77 -21.22
C ALA A 771 1.11 14.98 -22.44
N LEU A 772 1.70 13.81 -22.20
CA LEU A 772 2.26 12.96 -23.23
C LEU A 772 1.22 12.63 -24.30
N GLY A 773 1.60 12.82 -25.56
CA GLY A 773 0.74 12.60 -26.73
C GLY A 773 -0.48 13.53 -26.83
N MET A 774 -0.45 14.74 -26.26
CA MET A 774 -1.54 15.71 -26.40
C MET A 774 -1.57 16.33 -27.82
N PRO A 775 -2.66 16.25 -28.59
CA PRO A 775 -2.72 16.87 -29.92
C PRO A 775 -2.82 18.40 -29.82
N LEU A 776 -2.11 19.12 -30.70
CA LEU A 776 -2.11 20.60 -30.76
C LEU A 776 -3.45 21.20 -31.24
N GLY A 777 -4.36 20.37 -31.73
CA GLY A 777 -5.71 20.76 -32.13
C GLY A 777 -6.72 19.64 -31.98
N ILE A 778 -7.45 19.63 -30.86
CA ILE A 778 -8.51 18.63 -30.55
C ILE A 778 -9.59 18.54 -31.65
N MET A 779 -9.75 19.59 -32.47
CA MET A 779 -10.77 19.71 -33.51
C MET A 779 -10.17 20.06 -34.90
N GLY A 780 -8.84 20.04 -35.05
CA GLY A 780 -8.15 20.69 -36.18
C GLY A 780 -7.86 19.81 -37.39
N GLY A 781 -8.00 18.48 -37.29
CA GLY A 781 -7.56 17.56 -38.34
C GLY A 781 -6.04 17.53 -38.56
N GLU A 782 -5.27 18.22 -37.72
CA GLU A 782 -3.81 18.20 -37.70
C GLU A 782 -3.33 17.08 -36.76
N THR A 783 -2.34 16.30 -37.20
CA THR A 783 -1.72 15.20 -36.43
C THR A 783 -0.51 15.66 -35.62
N ALA A 784 -0.38 16.97 -35.37
CA ALA A 784 0.75 17.50 -34.62
C ALA A 784 0.47 17.39 -33.12
N TYR A 785 1.44 16.87 -32.38
CA TYR A 785 1.37 16.70 -30.93
C TYR A 785 2.20 17.76 -30.22
N ALA A 786 1.78 18.15 -29.03
CA ALA A 786 2.51 19.07 -28.17
C ALA A 786 3.86 18.44 -27.81
N SER A 787 4.89 19.29 -27.70
CA SER A 787 6.19 18.80 -27.22
C SER A 787 6.01 18.33 -25.77
N PRO A 788 6.46 17.11 -25.45
CA PRO A 788 6.43 16.60 -24.09
C PRO A 788 7.58 17.16 -23.24
N ASN A 789 8.50 17.93 -23.84
CA ASN A 789 9.63 18.52 -23.13
C ASN A 789 9.14 19.64 -22.21
N SER A 790 9.76 19.76 -21.04
CA SER A 790 9.50 20.84 -20.09
C SER A 790 9.74 22.21 -20.73
N SER A 791 8.87 23.17 -20.43
CA SER A 791 9.13 24.57 -20.75
C SER A 791 10.32 25.08 -19.93
N GLN A 792 11.16 25.91 -20.56
CA GLN A 792 12.21 26.64 -19.83
C GLN A 792 11.67 28.00 -19.44
N ASP A 793 11.30 28.15 -18.17
CA ASP A 793 10.69 29.36 -17.62
C ASP A 793 11.60 30.02 -16.56
N TYR A 794 11.50 31.35 -16.44
CA TYR A 794 12.30 32.15 -15.49
C TYR A 794 11.39 32.86 -14.50
N PHE A 795 11.49 32.51 -13.21
CA PHE A 795 10.66 33.07 -12.14
C PHE A 795 11.47 33.91 -11.16
N LYS A 796 10.83 34.93 -10.58
CA LYS A 796 11.42 35.78 -9.54
C LYS A 796 10.90 35.37 -8.18
N ILE A 797 11.78 34.82 -7.34
CA ILE A 797 11.48 34.46 -5.95
C ILE A 797 11.86 35.63 -5.02
N PRO A 798 10.96 36.14 -4.17
CA PRO A 798 11.30 37.15 -3.16
C PRO A 798 12.31 36.62 -2.12
N GLY A 799 13.28 37.43 -1.70
CA GLY A 799 14.37 37.01 -0.80
C GLY A 799 13.95 36.73 0.64
N GLU A 800 12.75 37.14 1.03
CA GLU A 800 12.08 36.77 2.27
C GLU A 800 11.57 35.33 2.23
N MET A 801 11.20 34.81 1.05
CA MET A 801 10.67 33.45 0.88
C MET A 801 11.77 32.41 0.67
N LEU A 802 13.00 32.84 0.35
CA LEU A 802 14.13 31.96 0.08
C LEU A 802 15.28 32.19 1.08
N LYS A 803 15.33 31.36 2.12
CA LYS A 803 16.43 31.34 3.11
C LYS A 803 17.33 30.11 2.90
N PRO A 804 18.63 30.23 3.20
CA PRO A 804 19.53 29.08 3.13
C PRO A 804 19.24 28.09 4.27
N LYS A 805 19.26 26.80 3.94
CA LYS A 805 19.29 25.65 4.86
C LYS A 805 20.63 24.94 4.64
N ASP A 806 21.44 24.85 5.68
CA ASP A 806 22.78 24.22 5.65
C ASP A 806 23.72 24.73 4.54
N GLY A 807 23.62 26.03 4.23
CA GLY A 807 24.44 26.69 3.21
C GLY A 807 23.92 26.59 1.78
N ALA A 808 22.80 25.91 1.54
CA ALA A 808 22.14 25.80 0.25
C ALA A 808 20.75 26.45 0.27
N TYR A 809 20.29 26.96 -0.87
CA TYR A 809 18.89 27.36 -1.03
C TYR A 809 18.04 26.15 -1.37
N SER A 810 16.89 25.99 -0.71
CA SER A 810 15.97 24.90 -1.00
C SER A 810 14.70 25.43 -1.67
N VAL A 811 14.43 24.87 -2.86
CA VAL A 811 13.30 25.16 -3.74
C VAL A 811 12.66 23.81 -4.09
N GLN A 812 11.33 23.75 -4.16
CA GLN A 812 10.54 22.54 -4.46
C GLN A 812 9.47 22.83 -5.51
#